data_AF-A0A1G2ZLU0-F1
#
_entry.id   AF-A0A1G2ZLU0-F1
#
_cell.length_a   1.000
_cell.length_b   1.000
_cell.length_c   1.000
_cell.angle_alpha   90.00
_cell.angle_beta   90.00
_cell.angle_gamma   90.00
#
_symmetry.space_group_name_H-M   'P 1'
#
loop_
_entity.id
_entity.type
_entity.pdbx_description
1 polymer ?
#
loop_
_entity_poly.entity_id
_entity_poly.type
_entity_poly.pdbx_seq_one_letter_code
_entity_poly.pdbx_strand_id
1 'polypeptide(L)'
;MIKISGKPFIGLVILLNVLSGCASPQFNPLFFPDLQLPQTEAKRPFLGISMVAVPDTYLSDKVKKDASVFIKAVIPETPAKEAGIIAGDIVIAADGKSFNEEGIQPLRQLKKAIRGKNIGDELELSIFREGTPLTVVAKLREEKKIPPKVKAQPEIENLQKSMGESDSVIYQLLQASGKVDDFLNTISVLRGKSQLVDSYKISVTENPFRLSEMNYLLQNPTNIIPVSRRITKSFVECLNAGHYDLGCLISVASLGLDVELSLSHREDPPHIDSIDDFIGYVIAKISRAESFRNMAFKELSADDITFLVEVSSKVLSSNVTSEDNLNLESEERLLKTAAKIDYPMLFKSMAEASEIISPEIIQALGELDIKDFKKHRNISADIAEGDIIDMIETEFGRIMIGGPGRTHYKGDSFMVIDLGGDDIYENNAGASTPELHFSISIDLSGDDKYITKANLSQGRGLLGTGILADIKGNDLYIGARYSQGSGIFGGGILLDLDGDDRFIAESLSQGAGIFGIGMLINIGGNDIYEARLSSQGFAHVKGFGVLIDISGDDFYLAGGKYPDHRDPEHSTKSLSQGFAIGIRPFVSPIGASGGIGALIDMQGNDYYIGDYFAQGSSYWYSLGILHDMNGDDTYIAGRYAQGAGVHTSAGTLIDEDGNDSYIVTFGVSQGMGYDFGIGVLADIHGDNSYQGGILSGGAATCGGIGILYDRDSLDNLIRERSWDTGTPDDSCGAYGFGILMNDKSGRIIQSVE
;
A
#
# COMPACT_ATOMS: atom_id res chain seq x y z
N MET A 1 -52.06 -43.25 -18.02
CA MET A 1 -50.88 -43.09 -18.90
C MET A 1 -50.91 -41.71 -19.51
N ILE A 2 -50.45 -40.71 -18.77
CA ILE A 2 -50.47 -39.29 -19.16
C ILE A 2 -49.21 -38.63 -18.60
N LYS A 3 -48.59 -37.82 -19.46
CA LYS A 3 -47.36 -37.02 -19.36
C LYS A 3 -47.23 -36.22 -18.06
N ILE A 4 -46.01 -36.15 -17.53
CA ILE A 4 -45.54 -35.06 -16.66
C ILE A 4 -44.74 -34.10 -17.54
N SER A 5 -45.27 -32.90 -17.77
CA SER A 5 -44.58 -31.78 -18.40
C SER A 5 -43.79 -31.01 -17.35
N GLY A 6 -42.48 -30.89 -17.53
CA GLY A 6 -41.63 -30.01 -16.74
C GLY A 6 -41.94 -28.53 -17.01
N LYS A 7 -41.95 -27.75 -15.93
CA LYS A 7 -41.76 -26.30 -15.92
C LYS A 7 -40.51 -26.02 -15.07
N PRO A 8 -39.67 -25.05 -15.43
CA PRO A 8 -38.53 -24.65 -14.62
C PRO A 8 -39.03 -23.93 -13.36
N PHE A 9 -38.37 -24.21 -12.24
CA PHE A 9 -38.62 -23.62 -10.94
C PHE A 9 -38.10 -22.17 -10.96
N ILE A 10 -39.00 -21.19 -10.97
CA ILE A 10 -38.69 -19.81 -10.60
C ILE A 10 -38.88 -19.74 -9.09
N GLY A 11 -37.80 -19.92 -8.35
CA GLY A 11 -37.73 -19.68 -6.91
C GLY A 11 -37.48 -18.20 -6.65
N LEU A 12 -38.55 -17.45 -6.46
CA LEU A 12 -38.52 -16.07 -5.96
C LEU A 12 -38.12 -16.12 -4.48
N VAL A 13 -36.82 -16.04 -4.18
CA VAL A 13 -36.33 -15.74 -2.84
C VAL A 13 -36.43 -14.23 -2.66
N ILE A 14 -37.36 -13.82 -1.81
CA ILE A 14 -37.52 -12.45 -1.35
C ILE A 14 -36.33 -12.19 -0.40
N LEU A 15 -35.26 -11.56 -0.91
CA LEU A 15 -34.22 -10.95 -0.08
C LEU A 15 -34.86 -9.78 0.68
N LEU A 16 -35.24 -10.03 1.92
CA LEU A 16 -35.69 -9.02 2.88
C LEU A 16 -34.48 -8.64 3.74
N ASN A 17 -33.93 -7.45 3.49
CA ASN A 17 -33.07 -6.64 4.38
C ASN A 17 -32.14 -7.42 5.34
N VAL A 18 -30.91 -7.68 4.90
CA VAL A 18 -29.74 -7.91 5.78
C VAL A 18 -28.83 -6.67 5.86
N LEU A 19 -29.23 -5.54 5.25
CA LEU A 19 -28.54 -4.23 5.38
C LEU A 19 -28.89 -3.50 6.69
N SER A 20 -29.00 -4.20 7.82
CA SER A 20 -29.20 -3.58 9.14
C SER A 20 -28.25 -4.08 10.23
N GLY A 21 -27.12 -4.69 9.84
CA GLY A 21 -26.03 -5.06 10.75
C GLY A 21 -24.81 -4.12 10.67
N CYS A 22 -24.38 -3.73 9.47
CA CYS A 22 -23.22 -2.84 9.32
C CYS A 22 -23.46 -1.50 10.01
N ALA A 23 -22.59 -1.15 10.97
CA ALA A 23 -22.55 0.19 11.53
C ALA A 23 -22.57 1.20 10.37
N SER A 24 -23.51 2.15 10.42
CA SER A 24 -23.64 3.16 9.37
C SER A 24 -22.26 3.79 9.09
N PRO A 25 -21.94 4.23 7.85
CA PRO A 25 -20.69 4.96 7.58
C PRO A 25 -20.52 6.25 8.42
N GLN A 26 -21.56 6.64 9.17
CA GLN A 26 -21.55 7.71 10.17
C GLN A 26 -21.06 7.26 11.56
N PHE A 27 -20.76 5.98 11.79
CA PHE A 27 -20.27 5.51 13.07
C PHE A 27 -18.75 5.72 13.14
N ASN A 28 -18.34 6.72 13.93
CA ASN A 28 -16.95 6.94 14.29
C ASN A 28 -16.76 6.69 15.80
N PRO A 29 -16.33 5.48 16.22
CA PRO A 29 -16.14 5.18 17.65
C PRO A 29 -14.99 5.98 18.26
N LEU A 30 -14.10 6.49 17.42
CA LEU A 30 -12.95 7.31 17.83
C LEU A 30 -13.26 8.80 17.74
N PHE A 31 -14.53 9.19 17.61
CA PHE A 31 -14.91 10.59 17.48
C PHE A 31 -14.21 11.47 18.53
N PHE A 32 -13.65 12.58 18.08
CA PHE A 32 -13.01 13.59 18.93
C PHE A 32 -13.51 14.99 18.54
N PRO A 33 -13.92 15.83 19.51
CA PRO A 33 -14.48 17.15 19.24
C PRO A 33 -13.46 18.07 18.55
N ASP A 34 -13.95 18.95 17.69
CA ASP A 34 -13.11 19.99 17.06
C ASP A 34 -12.77 21.07 18.09
N LEU A 35 -11.62 20.88 18.74
CA LEU A 35 -11.08 21.78 19.75
C LEU A 35 -9.93 22.61 19.17
N GLN A 36 -9.78 23.83 19.71
CA GLN A 36 -8.70 24.70 19.29
C GLN A 36 -7.34 24.09 19.68
N LEU A 37 -6.56 23.70 18.67
CA LEU A 37 -5.21 23.20 18.91
C LEU A 37 -4.31 24.31 19.48
N PRO A 38 -3.41 23.98 20.41
CA PRO A 38 -2.42 24.91 20.90
C PRO A 38 -1.53 25.40 19.76
N GLN A 39 -1.15 26.68 19.79
CA GLN A 39 -0.12 27.25 18.92
C GLN A 39 1.28 26.81 19.37
N THR A 40 1.47 25.51 19.57
CA THR A 40 2.77 24.88 19.78
C THR A 40 3.40 24.60 18.42
N GLU A 41 3.63 25.64 17.61
CA GLU A 41 4.58 25.52 16.51
C GLU A 41 5.98 25.39 17.13
N ALA A 42 6.40 24.16 17.42
CA ALA A 42 7.76 23.89 17.85
C ALA A 42 8.69 24.19 16.67
N LYS A 43 9.10 25.45 16.52
CA LYS A 43 10.13 25.85 15.57
C LYS A 43 11.44 25.24 16.03
N ARG A 44 11.96 24.28 15.26
CA ARG A 44 13.17 23.52 15.62
C ARG A 44 14.37 24.03 14.83
N PRO A 45 15.54 24.21 15.46
CA PRO A 45 16.76 24.51 14.75
C PRO A 45 17.12 23.34 13.82
N PHE A 46 17.45 23.67 12.58
CA PHE A 46 17.74 22.71 11.53
C PHE A 46 19.10 23.02 10.88
N LEU A 47 19.97 22.01 10.85
CA LEU A 47 21.30 22.10 10.24
C LEU A 47 21.30 21.61 8.78
N GLY A 48 20.56 20.54 8.48
CA GLY A 48 20.47 19.98 7.12
C GLY A 48 21.54 18.95 6.76
N ILE A 49 21.79 17.97 7.64
CA ILE A 49 22.75 16.88 7.43
C ILE A 49 22.13 15.49 7.66
N SER A 50 22.62 14.50 6.92
CA SER A 50 22.45 13.07 7.21
C SER A 50 23.74 12.55 7.84
N MET A 51 23.60 11.78 8.92
CA MET A 51 24.73 11.35 9.75
C MET A 51 24.62 9.88 10.15
N VAL A 52 25.77 9.20 10.16
CA VAL A 52 25.89 7.77 10.51
C VAL A 52 27.10 7.53 11.41
N ALA A 53 27.22 6.33 11.97
CA ALA A 53 28.44 5.91 12.66
C ALA A 53 29.62 5.92 11.68
N VAL A 54 30.81 6.26 12.18
CA VAL A 54 32.02 6.34 11.34
C VAL A 54 32.35 4.95 10.78
N PRO A 55 32.48 4.79 9.45
CA PRO A 55 32.94 3.55 8.85
C PRO A 55 34.37 3.20 9.26
N ASP A 56 34.67 1.91 9.39
CA ASP A 56 35.95 1.44 9.93
C ASP A 56 37.17 1.93 9.12
N THR A 57 36.99 2.19 7.81
CA THR A 57 38.01 2.73 6.90
C THR A 57 38.51 4.13 7.24
N TYR A 58 37.75 4.90 8.04
CA TYR A 58 38.10 6.27 8.43
C TYR A 58 38.64 6.37 9.87
N LEU A 59 38.74 5.25 10.58
CA LEU A 59 39.23 5.22 11.96
C LEU A 59 40.73 5.51 12.03
N SER A 60 41.12 6.24 13.06
CA SER A 60 42.52 6.60 13.36
C SER A 60 42.67 6.94 14.85
N ASP A 61 43.88 7.27 15.30
CA ASP A 61 44.11 7.75 16.67
C ASP A 61 43.23 8.96 17.04
N LYS A 62 42.83 9.75 16.04
CA LYS A 62 42.03 10.98 16.20
C LYS A 62 40.55 10.81 15.87
N VAL A 63 40.18 9.77 15.14
CA VAL A 63 38.79 9.49 14.70
C VAL A 63 38.39 8.14 15.25
N LYS A 64 37.46 8.15 16.21
CA LYS A 64 37.02 6.94 16.91
C LYS A 64 35.52 6.75 16.76
N LYS A 65 35.08 5.50 16.64
CA LYS A 65 33.67 5.13 16.43
C LYS A 65 32.77 5.58 17.57
N ASP A 66 33.30 5.63 18.78
CA ASP A 66 32.65 6.02 20.02
C ASP A 66 32.77 7.52 20.36
N ALA A 67 33.45 8.32 19.52
CA ALA A 67 33.67 9.75 19.77
C ALA A 67 33.52 10.65 18.53
N SER A 68 32.99 10.11 17.43
CA SER A 68 32.93 10.84 16.15
C SER A 68 31.68 10.48 15.36
N VAL A 69 31.25 11.39 14.49
CA VAL A 69 30.05 11.24 13.64
C VAL A 69 30.43 11.48 12.18
N PHE A 70 30.02 10.59 11.28
CA PHE A 70 30.29 10.73 9.85
C PHE A 70 29.11 11.40 9.14
N ILE A 71 29.38 12.46 8.38
CA ILE A 71 28.38 13.14 7.54
C ILE A 71 28.22 12.36 6.24
N LYS A 72 27.12 11.62 6.12
CA LYS A 72 26.83 10.80 4.93
C LYS A 72 26.30 11.65 3.78
N ALA A 73 25.48 12.66 4.06
CA ALA A 73 24.99 13.59 3.05
C ALA A 73 24.68 14.96 3.64
N VAL A 74 24.68 15.98 2.77
CA VAL A 74 24.30 17.36 3.12
C VAL A 74 23.13 17.79 2.25
N ILE A 75 22.10 18.34 2.87
CA ILE A 75 20.87 18.73 2.20
C ILE A 75 21.10 20.05 1.43
N PRO A 76 20.73 20.15 0.13
CA PRO A 76 20.86 21.38 -0.63
C PRO A 76 20.15 22.56 0.02
N GLU A 77 20.66 23.77 -0.24
CA GLU A 77 20.07 25.02 0.26
C GLU A 77 19.88 25.05 1.78
N THR A 78 20.69 24.39 2.62
CA THR A 78 20.59 24.39 4.10
C THR A 78 21.77 25.05 4.80
N PRO A 79 21.70 25.35 6.12
CA PRO A 79 22.82 25.92 6.86
C PRO A 79 24.11 25.12 6.76
N ALA A 80 24.03 23.79 6.76
CA ALA A 80 25.20 22.94 6.56
C ALA A 80 25.86 23.18 5.20
N LYS A 81 25.06 23.25 4.14
CA LYS A 81 25.55 23.52 2.79
C LYS A 81 26.17 24.92 2.68
N GLU A 82 25.53 25.92 3.27
CA GLU A 82 26.00 27.31 3.33
C GLU A 82 27.31 27.45 4.13
N ALA A 83 27.45 26.69 5.22
CA ALA A 83 28.65 26.63 6.06
C ALA A 83 29.81 25.84 5.43
N GLY A 84 29.62 25.28 4.23
CA GLY A 84 30.65 24.53 3.51
C GLY A 84 30.89 23.11 4.04
N ILE A 85 29.94 22.54 4.78
CA ILE A 85 29.95 21.12 5.17
C ILE A 85 29.71 20.27 3.91
N ILE A 86 30.42 19.15 3.80
CA ILE A 86 30.28 18.20 2.69
C ILE A 86 30.12 16.77 3.20
N ALA A 87 29.61 15.89 2.33
CA ALA A 87 29.63 14.45 2.58
C ALA A 87 31.09 13.97 2.74
N GLY A 88 31.33 13.11 3.72
CA GLY A 88 32.68 12.65 4.08
C GLY A 88 33.31 13.40 5.25
N ASP A 89 32.75 14.53 5.67
CA ASP A 89 33.21 15.22 6.89
C ASP A 89 32.97 14.36 8.13
N ILE A 90 33.92 14.38 9.07
CA ILE A 90 33.82 13.64 10.34
C ILE A 90 33.79 14.64 11.48
N VAL A 91 32.64 14.78 12.14
CA VAL A 91 32.45 15.69 13.27
C VAL A 91 32.98 15.02 14.54
N ILE A 92 33.83 15.74 15.27
CA ILE A 92 34.45 15.27 16.52
C ILE A 92 34.01 16.09 17.74
N ALA A 93 33.53 17.31 17.53
CA ALA A 93 33.03 18.19 18.57
C ALA A 93 32.00 19.18 18.02
N ALA A 94 31.12 19.64 18.91
CA ALA A 94 30.17 20.73 18.65
C ALA A 94 30.30 21.78 19.77
N ASP A 95 30.41 23.06 19.41
CA ASP A 95 30.68 24.19 20.32
C ASP A 95 31.83 23.91 21.30
N GLY A 96 32.93 23.34 20.80
CA GLY A 96 34.10 22.96 21.58
C GLY A 96 33.93 21.75 22.51
N LYS A 97 32.76 21.11 22.55
CA LYS A 97 32.50 19.90 23.35
C LYS A 97 32.67 18.64 22.50
N SER A 98 33.61 17.78 22.89
CA SER A 98 33.84 16.47 22.27
C SER A 98 32.71 15.48 22.57
N PHE A 99 32.52 14.48 21.70
CA PHE A 99 31.46 13.48 21.86
C PHE A 99 31.85 12.30 22.77
N ASN A 100 32.36 12.57 23.96
CA ASN A 100 32.89 11.57 24.89
C ASN A 100 32.03 11.37 26.15
N GLU A 101 30.76 11.81 26.13
CA GLU A 101 29.82 11.57 27.23
C GLU A 101 29.52 10.06 27.36
N GLU A 102 29.87 9.49 28.52
CA GLU A 102 29.75 8.06 28.79
C GLU A 102 28.27 7.61 28.72
N GLY A 103 28.01 6.49 28.03
CA GLY A 103 26.66 5.96 27.87
C GLY A 103 25.79 6.63 26.80
N ILE A 104 26.26 7.70 26.13
CA ILE A 104 25.52 8.38 25.06
C ILE A 104 26.26 8.25 23.73
N GLN A 105 25.62 7.69 22.71
CA GLN A 105 26.21 7.58 21.38
C GLN A 105 26.54 8.96 20.77
N PRO A 106 27.65 9.14 20.03
CA PRO A 106 28.04 10.41 19.41
C PRO A 106 26.94 11.05 18.55
N LEU A 107 26.19 10.22 17.80
CA LEU A 107 25.05 10.67 17.00
C LEU A 107 23.99 11.38 17.85
N ARG A 108 23.68 10.84 19.04
CA ARG A 108 22.74 11.47 19.99
C ARG A 108 23.32 12.75 20.58
N GLN A 109 24.61 12.79 20.87
CA GLN A 109 25.29 13.98 21.39
C GLN A 109 25.26 15.13 20.36
N LEU A 110 25.57 14.87 19.09
CA LEU A 110 25.45 15.89 18.02
C LEU A 110 24.00 16.33 17.81
N LYS A 111 23.04 15.40 17.81
CA LYS A 111 21.60 15.73 17.72
C LYS A 111 21.16 16.63 18.87
N LYS A 112 21.63 16.35 20.09
CA LYS A 112 21.38 17.16 21.31
C LYS A 112 22.00 18.55 21.18
N ALA A 113 23.23 18.66 20.66
CA ALA A 113 23.89 19.95 20.43
C ALA A 113 23.11 20.84 19.44
N ILE A 114 22.64 20.27 18.32
CA ILE A 114 21.82 21.00 17.35
C ILE A 114 20.49 21.43 17.98
N ARG A 115 19.78 20.50 18.64
CA ARG A 115 18.45 20.75 19.23
C ARG A 115 18.48 21.67 20.45
N GLY A 116 19.62 21.80 21.13
CA GLY A 116 19.80 22.69 22.27
C GLY A 116 19.98 24.17 21.90
N LYS A 117 20.01 24.50 20.61
CA LYS A 117 20.16 25.87 20.09
C LYS A 117 18.81 26.46 19.68
N ASN A 118 18.78 27.77 19.45
CA ASN A 118 17.66 28.45 18.84
C ASN A 118 17.87 28.65 17.34
N ILE A 119 16.77 28.95 16.64
CA ILE A 119 16.83 29.41 15.25
C ILE A 119 17.58 30.74 15.20
N GLY A 120 18.54 30.84 14.28
CA GLY A 120 19.43 31.99 14.12
C GLY A 120 20.74 31.87 14.90
N ASP A 121 20.85 30.94 15.85
CA ASP A 121 22.09 30.69 16.58
C ASP A 121 23.15 30.07 15.67
N GLU A 122 24.40 30.35 15.98
CA GLU A 122 25.56 29.70 15.35
C GLU A 122 25.90 28.40 16.09
N LEU A 123 26.18 27.35 15.31
CA LEU A 123 26.71 26.08 15.77
C LEU A 123 28.11 25.90 15.18
N GLU A 124 29.11 25.89 16.05
CA GLU A 124 30.48 25.59 15.65
C GLU A 124 30.71 24.08 15.65
N LEU A 125 31.21 23.52 14.54
CA LEU A 125 31.58 22.11 14.44
C LEU A 125 33.08 22.00 14.19
N SER A 126 33.76 21.21 15.02
CA SER A 126 35.11 20.75 14.72
C SER A 126 35.00 19.47 13.90
N ILE A 127 35.60 19.47 12.71
CA ILE A 127 35.52 18.37 11.74
C ILE A 127 36.90 17.93 11.25
N PHE A 128 36.97 16.69 10.77
CA PHE A 128 38.06 16.21 9.93
C PHE A 128 37.57 16.04 8.49
N ARG A 129 38.32 16.61 7.54
CA ARG A 129 38.12 16.43 6.10
C ARG A 129 39.41 15.91 5.49
N GLU A 130 39.38 14.71 4.92
CA GLU A 130 40.56 14.06 4.35
C GLU A 130 41.78 14.07 5.30
N GLY A 131 41.52 13.84 6.59
CA GLY A 131 42.56 13.84 7.65
C GLY A 131 43.02 15.23 8.13
N THR A 132 42.53 16.32 7.54
CA THR A 132 42.84 17.69 7.95
C THR A 132 41.77 18.23 8.91
N PRO A 133 42.15 18.76 10.09
CA PRO A 133 41.19 19.37 11.02
C PRO A 133 40.72 20.73 10.50
N LEU A 134 39.41 20.98 10.57
CA LEU A 134 38.78 22.24 10.19
C LEU A 134 37.71 22.61 11.23
N THR A 135 37.43 23.90 11.33
CA THR A 135 36.27 24.41 12.08
C THR A 135 35.31 25.06 11.11
N VAL A 136 34.04 24.67 11.18
CA VAL A 136 32.96 25.24 10.37
C VAL A 136 31.89 25.80 11.30
N VAL A 137 31.32 26.94 10.94
CA VAL A 137 30.25 27.60 11.73
C VAL A 137 29.01 27.65 10.86
N ALA A 138 27.93 27.03 11.34
CA ALA A 138 26.65 27.00 10.65
C ALA A 138 25.60 27.80 11.41
N LYS A 139 24.95 28.74 10.74
CA LYS A 139 23.83 29.51 11.30
C LYS A 139 22.53 28.73 11.17
N LEU A 140 22.05 28.16 12.27
CA LEU A 140 20.86 27.30 12.26
C LEU A 140 19.62 28.07 11.86
N ARG A 141 18.70 27.42 11.16
CA ARG A 141 17.43 28.02 10.72
C ARG A 141 16.25 27.09 10.96
N GLU A 142 15.03 27.55 10.68
CA GLU A 142 13.85 26.68 10.74
C GLU A 142 13.89 25.61 9.64
N GLU A 143 13.45 24.39 9.97
CA GLU A 143 13.21 23.35 8.97
C GLU A 143 12.16 23.83 7.96
N LYS A 144 12.35 23.47 6.68
CA LYS A 144 11.48 23.97 5.61
C LYS A 144 10.08 23.35 5.73
N LYS A 145 9.07 24.22 5.76
CA LYS A 145 7.65 23.85 5.71
C LYS A 145 7.03 24.33 4.41
N ILE A 146 6.06 23.57 3.92
CA ILE A 146 5.23 23.88 2.75
C ILE A 146 3.75 23.66 3.11
N PRO A 147 2.82 24.46 2.55
CA PRO A 147 1.39 24.24 2.77
C PRO A 147 0.96 22.84 2.28
N PRO A 148 0.34 22.01 3.13
CA PRO A 148 -0.10 20.67 2.74
C PRO A 148 -1.38 20.75 1.90
N LYS A 149 -1.46 19.91 0.86
CA LYS A 149 -2.74 19.59 0.21
C LYS A 149 -3.51 18.62 1.11
N VAL A 150 -4.72 18.97 1.53
CA VAL A 150 -5.55 18.16 2.45
C VAL A 150 -6.82 17.76 1.73
N LYS A 151 -7.18 16.47 1.78
CA LYS A 151 -8.44 15.98 1.20
C LYS A 151 -9.60 16.46 2.07
N ALA A 152 -10.60 17.10 1.46
CA ALA A 152 -11.83 17.44 2.16
C ALA A 152 -12.62 16.17 2.47
N GLN A 153 -13.15 16.06 3.69
CA GLN A 153 -13.99 14.94 4.13
C GLN A 153 -15.34 15.47 4.62
N PRO A 154 -16.19 16.05 3.75
CA PRO A 154 -17.34 16.84 4.17
C PRO A 154 -18.34 16.05 5.02
N GLU A 155 -18.59 14.77 4.72
CA GLU A 155 -19.49 13.93 5.51
C GLU A 155 -18.95 13.68 6.92
N ILE A 156 -17.67 13.30 7.02
CA ILE A 156 -16.99 13.03 8.30
C ILE A 156 -16.87 14.33 9.11
N GLU A 157 -16.49 15.44 8.47
CA GLU A 157 -16.36 16.76 9.11
C GLU A 157 -17.71 17.32 9.58
N ASN A 158 -18.78 17.13 8.82
CA ASN A 158 -20.11 17.57 9.21
C ASN A 158 -20.64 16.74 10.39
N LEU A 159 -20.42 15.43 10.38
CA LEU A 159 -20.71 14.57 11.50
C LEU A 159 -19.92 15.02 12.74
N GLN A 160 -18.62 15.24 12.60
CA GLN A 160 -17.76 15.70 13.70
C GLN A 160 -18.25 17.04 14.30
N LYS A 161 -18.70 17.98 13.46
CA LYS A 161 -19.27 19.27 13.91
C LYS A 161 -20.64 19.12 14.59
N SER A 162 -21.37 18.07 14.31
CA SER A 162 -22.69 17.81 14.90
C SER A 162 -22.61 17.18 16.29
N MET A 163 -21.45 16.66 16.67
CA MET A 163 -21.18 15.96 17.92
C MET A 163 -20.41 16.85 18.91
N GLY A 164 -20.71 16.73 20.20
CA GLY A 164 -20.09 17.51 21.27
C GLY A 164 -19.12 16.70 22.14
N GLU A 165 -18.49 17.36 23.10
CA GLU A 165 -17.57 16.72 24.07
C GLU A 165 -18.16 15.50 24.79
N SER A 166 -19.48 15.53 25.08
CA SER A 166 -20.18 14.42 25.74
C SER A 166 -20.38 13.19 24.84
N ASP A 167 -20.22 13.32 23.53
CA ASP A 167 -20.40 12.22 22.58
C ASP A 167 -19.08 11.49 22.28
N SER A 168 -17.94 12.05 22.74
CA SER A 168 -16.60 11.50 22.51
C SER A 168 -16.12 10.71 23.71
N VAL A 169 -16.10 9.37 23.57
CA VAL A 169 -15.52 8.48 24.59
C VAL A 169 -14.03 8.80 24.81
N ILE A 170 -13.27 9.03 23.73
CA ILE A 170 -11.85 9.42 23.83
C ILE A 170 -11.68 10.72 24.61
N TYR A 171 -12.48 11.75 24.33
CA TYR A 171 -12.41 13.01 25.05
C TYR A 171 -12.74 12.83 26.53
N GLN A 172 -13.78 12.08 26.86
CA GLN A 172 -14.13 11.79 28.25
C GLN A 172 -13.00 11.07 28.98
N LEU A 173 -12.35 10.08 28.35
CA LEU A 173 -11.21 9.37 28.92
C LEU A 173 -10.01 10.29 29.16
N LEU A 174 -9.70 11.16 28.20
CA LEU A 174 -8.63 12.14 28.32
C LEU A 174 -8.94 13.19 29.38
N GLN A 175 -10.19 13.65 29.48
CA GLN A 175 -10.63 14.60 30.49
C GLN A 175 -10.53 13.99 31.89
N ALA A 176 -11.03 12.76 32.09
CA ALA A 176 -10.93 12.05 33.36
C ALA A 176 -9.48 11.81 33.80
N SER A 177 -8.56 11.69 32.84
CA SER A 177 -7.13 11.49 33.09
C SER A 177 -6.33 12.79 33.21
N GLY A 178 -6.95 13.96 32.95
CA GLY A 178 -6.25 15.25 32.92
C GLY A 178 -5.26 15.40 31.75
N LYS A 179 -5.52 14.73 30.62
CA LYS A 179 -4.60 14.57 29.47
C LYS A 179 -5.05 15.23 28.17
N VAL A 180 -6.14 16.00 28.20
CA VAL A 180 -6.66 16.70 27.01
C VAL A 180 -5.60 17.60 26.39
N ASP A 181 -4.95 18.47 27.16
CA ASP A 181 -3.94 19.40 26.63
C ASP A 181 -2.71 18.68 26.05
N ASP A 182 -2.26 17.63 26.71
CA ASP A 182 -1.15 16.79 26.22
C ASP A 182 -1.51 16.13 24.88
N PHE A 183 -2.75 15.62 24.74
CA PHE A 183 -3.23 15.01 23.49
C PHE A 183 -3.36 16.03 22.37
N LEU A 184 -3.92 17.22 22.65
CA LEU A 184 -4.01 18.32 21.68
C LEU A 184 -2.62 18.78 21.23
N ASN A 185 -1.62 18.78 22.12
CA ASN A 185 -0.22 19.03 21.76
C ASN A 185 0.33 17.96 20.81
N THR A 186 0.06 16.68 21.06
CA THR A 186 0.46 15.59 20.16
C THR A 186 -0.18 15.72 18.77
N ILE A 187 -1.49 16.03 18.69
CA ILE A 187 -2.16 16.31 17.41
C ILE A 187 -1.54 17.53 16.71
N SER A 188 -1.22 18.60 17.45
CA SER A 188 -0.56 19.79 16.89
C SER A 188 0.81 19.46 16.27
N VAL A 189 1.59 18.58 16.93
CA VAL A 189 2.87 18.09 16.41
C VAL A 189 2.68 17.24 15.14
N LEU A 190 1.70 16.33 15.13
CA LEU A 190 1.36 15.52 13.95
C LEU A 190 0.90 16.39 12.77
N ARG A 191 0.03 17.39 13.03
CA ARG A 191 -0.36 18.39 12.03
C ARG A 191 0.86 19.09 11.44
N GLY A 192 1.83 19.46 12.26
CA GLY A 192 3.11 20.03 11.81
C GLY A 192 3.90 19.11 10.87
N LYS A 193 3.80 17.78 11.01
CA LYS A 193 4.46 16.82 10.10
C LYS A 193 3.91 16.90 8.68
N SER A 194 2.60 17.12 8.52
CA SER A 194 1.98 17.25 7.19
C SER A 194 2.64 18.34 6.33
N GLN A 195 3.23 19.36 6.97
CA GLN A 195 3.86 20.51 6.33
C GLN A 195 5.33 20.28 5.93
N LEU A 196 5.96 19.18 6.33
CA LEU A 196 7.40 18.98 6.10
C LEU A 196 7.70 18.52 4.68
N VAL A 197 8.84 18.96 4.14
CA VAL A 197 9.38 18.44 2.87
C VAL A 197 9.95 17.04 3.11
N ASP A 198 9.50 16.03 2.37
CA ASP A 198 10.07 14.68 2.46
C ASP A 198 11.27 14.43 1.54
N SER A 199 11.51 15.31 0.55
CA SER A 199 12.54 15.08 -0.46
C SER A 199 13.17 16.36 -1.03
N TYR A 200 14.26 16.80 -0.43
CA TYR A 200 14.95 18.05 -0.81
C TYR A 200 15.65 17.99 -2.17
N LYS A 201 15.77 16.81 -2.79
CA LYS A 201 16.39 16.61 -4.11
C LYS A 201 15.39 16.55 -5.26
N ILE A 202 14.12 16.28 -4.96
CA ILE A 202 13.07 16.11 -5.96
C ILE A 202 12.30 17.42 -6.11
N SER A 203 11.75 17.93 -5.01
CA SER A 203 11.12 19.25 -4.98
C SER A 203 11.21 19.85 -3.58
N VAL A 204 11.45 21.15 -3.52
CA VAL A 204 11.50 21.91 -2.26
C VAL A 204 10.30 22.84 -2.10
N THR A 205 9.40 22.89 -3.07
CA THR A 205 8.21 23.76 -3.07
C THR A 205 6.92 22.97 -2.89
N GLU A 206 6.95 21.67 -3.15
CA GLU A 206 5.84 20.73 -2.98
C GLU A 206 6.37 19.33 -2.69
N ASN A 207 5.50 18.45 -2.16
CA ASN A 207 5.77 17.02 -2.08
C ASN A 207 4.99 16.32 -3.21
N PRO A 208 5.62 15.97 -4.34
CA PRO A 208 4.90 15.54 -5.56
C PRO A 208 4.12 14.23 -5.39
N PHE A 209 4.49 13.41 -4.40
CA PHE A 209 3.89 12.12 -4.14
C PHE A 209 3.04 12.07 -2.86
N ARG A 210 3.00 13.15 -2.06
CA ARG A 210 2.25 13.12 -0.80
C ARG A 210 0.76 13.21 -1.04
N LEU A 211 0.05 12.14 -0.69
CA LEU A 211 -1.40 12.05 -0.81
C LEU A 211 -2.11 12.98 0.17
N SER A 212 -3.17 13.62 -0.31
CA SER A 212 -3.94 14.57 0.47
C SER A 212 -4.78 13.91 1.56
N GLU A 213 -5.18 12.65 1.38
CA GLU A 213 -5.70 11.76 2.42
C GLU A 213 -4.71 11.58 3.58
N MET A 214 -3.43 11.34 3.30
CA MET A 214 -2.42 11.18 4.34
C MET A 214 -2.24 12.47 5.14
N ASN A 215 -2.24 13.63 4.47
CA ASN A 215 -2.21 14.91 5.17
C ASN A 215 -3.46 15.14 6.03
N TYR A 216 -4.64 14.72 5.56
CA TYR A 216 -5.87 14.78 6.35
C TYR A 216 -5.74 13.94 7.62
N LEU A 217 -5.25 12.70 7.53
CA LEU A 217 -5.09 11.81 8.68
C LEU A 217 -4.05 12.33 9.69
N LEU A 218 -2.93 12.92 9.24
CA LEU A 218 -1.98 13.57 10.14
C LEU A 218 -2.58 14.75 10.91
N GLN A 219 -3.62 15.38 10.35
CA GLN A 219 -4.31 16.51 10.99
C GLN A 219 -5.52 16.10 11.81
N ASN A 220 -6.10 14.93 11.50
CA ASN A 220 -7.32 14.38 12.11
C ASN A 220 -7.14 12.87 12.37
N PRO A 221 -6.19 12.48 13.25
CA PRO A 221 -5.80 11.08 13.43
C PRO A 221 -6.92 10.18 13.94
N THR A 222 -7.90 10.74 14.64
CA THR A 222 -9.09 10.05 15.15
C THR A 222 -10.16 9.77 14.09
N ASN A 223 -9.94 10.18 12.84
CA ASN A 223 -10.85 9.93 11.71
C ASN A 223 -10.36 8.78 10.80
N ILE A 224 -9.34 8.03 11.20
CA ILE A 224 -8.78 6.94 10.36
C ILE A 224 -9.79 5.84 10.05
N ILE A 225 -10.60 5.40 11.02
CA ILE A 225 -11.66 4.39 10.79
C ILE A 225 -12.66 4.85 9.71
N PRO A 226 -13.38 5.98 9.85
CA PRO A 226 -14.35 6.38 8.84
C PRO A 226 -13.71 6.74 7.49
N VAL A 227 -12.45 7.22 7.47
CA VAL A 227 -11.72 7.45 6.21
C VAL A 227 -11.41 6.12 5.51
N SER A 228 -10.89 5.13 6.23
CA SER A 228 -10.57 3.82 5.66
C SER A 228 -11.81 3.07 5.21
N ARG A 229 -12.88 3.04 6.03
CA ARG A 229 -14.20 2.51 5.64
C ARG A 229 -14.75 3.18 4.39
N ARG A 230 -14.65 4.51 4.28
CA ARG A 230 -15.09 5.21 3.07
C ARG A 230 -14.33 4.71 1.84
N ILE A 231 -13.01 4.56 1.94
CA ILE A 231 -12.18 4.06 0.82
C ILE A 231 -12.59 2.64 0.45
N THR A 232 -12.62 1.71 1.40
CA THR A 232 -12.91 0.29 1.15
C THR A 232 -14.35 0.08 0.68
N LYS A 233 -15.31 0.75 1.31
CA LYS A 233 -16.72 0.69 0.90
C LYS A 233 -16.93 1.23 -0.52
N SER A 234 -16.19 2.25 -0.94
CA SER A 234 -16.27 2.71 -2.34
C SER A 234 -15.84 1.64 -3.35
N PHE A 235 -14.92 0.73 -2.99
CA PHE A 235 -14.62 -0.44 -3.83
C PHE A 235 -15.78 -1.43 -3.82
N VAL A 236 -16.30 -1.77 -2.64
CA VAL A 236 -17.43 -2.70 -2.51
C VAL A 236 -18.68 -2.18 -3.24
N GLU A 237 -18.94 -0.88 -3.25
CA GLU A 237 -20.05 -0.30 -4.02
C GLU A 237 -19.91 -0.51 -5.54
N CYS A 238 -18.71 -0.76 -6.05
CA CYS A 238 -18.46 -1.14 -7.44
C CYS A 238 -18.64 -2.65 -7.71
N LEU A 239 -18.87 -3.46 -6.66
CA LEU A 239 -18.99 -4.93 -6.69
C LEU A 239 -20.34 -5.31 -6.06
N ASN A 240 -21.38 -5.53 -6.88
CA ASN A 240 -22.74 -5.83 -6.38
C ASN A 240 -23.32 -7.07 -7.05
N ALA A 241 -23.87 -8.01 -6.26
CA ALA A 241 -24.83 -9.05 -6.66
C ALA A 241 -24.58 -9.68 -8.05
N GLY A 242 -23.36 -10.19 -8.28
CA GLY A 242 -22.98 -10.84 -9.54
C GLY A 242 -22.61 -9.88 -10.69
N HIS A 243 -22.24 -8.64 -10.39
CA HIS A 243 -21.70 -7.66 -11.32
C HIS A 243 -20.52 -6.90 -10.70
N TYR A 244 -19.54 -6.57 -11.53
CA TYR A 244 -18.40 -5.73 -11.20
C TYR A 244 -18.30 -4.56 -12.19
N ASP A 245 -17.83 -3.39 -11.72
CA ASP A 245 -17.53 -2.23 -12.57
C ASP A 245 -16.05 -1.82 -12.40
N LEU A 246 -15.20 -2.26 -13.33
CA LEU A 246 -13.76 -1.95 -13.28
C LEU A 246 -13.48 -0.45 -13.47
N GLY A 247 -14.30 0.27 -14.24
CA GLY A 247 -14.15 1.71 -14.40
C GLY A 247 -14.40 2.45 -13.09
N CYS A 248 -15.40 2.01 -12.32
CA CYS A 248 -15.67 2.45 -10.96
C CYS A 248 -14.47 2.13 -10.03
N LEU A 249 -14.00 0.88 -9.99
CA LEU A 249 -12.86 0.47 -9.15
C LEU A 249 -11.60 1.29 -9.44
N ILE A 250 -11.25 1.47 -10.73
CA ILE A 250 -10.10 2.29 -11.17
C ILE A 250 -10.28 3.75 -10.76
N SER A 251 -11.51 4.28 -10.82
CA SER A 251 -11.81 5.64 -10.38
C SER A 251 -11.63 5.82 -8.88
N VAL A 252 -12.02 4.84 -8.06
CA VAL A 252 -11.80 4.85 -6.60
C VAL A 252 -10.30 4.83 -6.28
N ALA A 253 -9.54 3.91 -6.87
CA ALA A 253 -8.09 3.83 -6.70
C ALA A 253 -7.39 5.12 -7.15
N SER A 254 -7.77 5.65 -8.31
CA SER A 254 -7.24 6.91 -8.85
C SER A 254 -7.51 8.09 -7.92
N LEU A 255 -8.73 8.20 -7.39
CA LEU A 255 -9.09 9.27 -6.46
C LEU A 255 -8.29 9.19 -5.15
N GLY A 256 -8.00 7.98 -4.66
CA GLY A 256 -7.11 7.74 -3.53
C GLY A 256 -5.67 8.20 -3.79
N LEU A 257 -5.23 8.21 -5.05
CA LEU A 257 -3.93 8.73 -5.48
C LEU A 257 -3.93 10.22 -5.83
N ASP A 258 -4.99 10.95 -5.47
CA ASP A 258 -5.21 12.36 -5.82
C ASP A 258 -5.27 12.61 -7.34
N VAL A 259 -5.75 11.64 -8.10
CA VAL A 259 -5.91 11.73 -9.55
C VAL A 259 -7.41 11.66 -9.87
N GLU A 260 -7.98 12.78 -10.32
CA GLU A 260 -9.37 12.81 -10.77
C GLU A 260 -9.47 12.27 -12.20
N LEU A 261 -10.28 11.23 -12.39
CA LEU A 261 -10.60 10.70 -13.70
C LEU A 261 -11.92 11.26 -14.20
N SER A 262 -11.87 11.91 -15.36
CA SER A 262 -13.06 12.16 -16.16
C SER A 262 -13.20 11.03 -17.16
N LEU A 263 -13.86 9.96 -16.74
CA LEU A 263 -14.34 8.93 -17.67
C LEU A 263 -15.49 9.53 -18.47
N SER A 264 -15.49 9.32 -19.79
CA SER A 264 -16.67 9.61 -20.61
C SER A 264 -17.84 8.78 -20.12
N HIS A 265 -19.08 9.22 -20.40
CA HIS A 265 -20.24 8.34 -20.19
C HIS A 265 -19.95 6.99 -20.85
N ARG A 266 -20.15 5.91 -20.09
CA ARG A 266 -20.04 4.53 -20.57
C ARG A 266 -20.89 4.45 -21.84
N GLU A 267 -20.22 4.26 -22.98
CA GLU A 267 -20.93 4.01 -24.23
C GLU A 267 -21.68 2.69 -24.05
N ASP A 268 -22.92 2.60 -24.56
CA ASP A 268 -23.61 1.30 -24.57
C ASP A 268 -22.69 0.31 -25.29
N PRO A 269 -22.41 -0.88 -24.71
CA PRO A 269 -21.55 -1.84 -25.35
C PRO A 269 -22.11 -2.16 -26.74
N PRO A 270 -21.25 -2.26 -27.77
CA PRO A 270 -21.72 -2.59 -29.10
C PRO A 270 -22.40 -3.95 -29.08
N HIS A 271 -23.31 -4.17 -30.03
CA HIS A 271 -23.84 -5.51 -30.23
C HIS A 271 -22.73 -6.41 -30.78
N ILE A 272 -22.37 -7.46 -30.04
CA ILE A 272 -21.37 -8.45 -30.44
C ILE A 272 -22.12 -9.70 -30.89
N ASP A 273 -22.30 -9.83 -32.21
CA ASP A 273 -22.96 -10.99 -32.84
C ASP A 273 -21.95 -12.01 -33.37
N SER A 274 -20.68 -11.62 -33.49
CA SER A 274 -19.61 -12.45 -34.03
C SER A 274 -18.26 -12.14 -33.40
N ILE A 275 -17.31 -13.07 -33.55
CA ILE A 275 -15.93 -12.86 -33.11
C ILE A 275 -15.24 -11.69 -33.84
N ASP A 276 -15.59 -11.44 -35.12
CA ASP A 276 -15.06 -10.32 -35.89
C ASP A 276 -15.53 -8.97 -35.28
N ASP A 277 -16.77 -8.91 -34.76
CA ASP A 277 -17.30 -7.72 -34.07
C ASP A 277 -16.58 -7.49 -32.74
N PHE A 278 -16.35 -8.56 -31.97
CA PHE A 278 -15.60 -8.50 -30.71
C PHE A 278 -14.16 -8.00 -30.94
N ILE A 279 -13.46 -8.56 -31.93
CA ILE A 279 -12.10 -8.12 -32.27
C ILE A 279 -12.10 -6.66 -32.73
N GLY A 280 -13.07 -6.25 -33.55
CA GLY A 280 -13.21 -4.85 -33.96
C GLY A 280 -13.38 -3.91 -32.76
N TYR A 281 -14.17 -4.32 -31.77
CA TYR A 281 -14.35 -3.60 -30.51
C TYR A 281 -13.05 -3.52 -29.69
N VAL A 282 -12.34 -4.64 -29.52
CA VAL A 282 -11.03 -4.70 -28.83
C VAL A 282 -10.03 -3.76 -29.47
N ILE A 283 -9.88 -3.80 -30.80
CA ILE A 283 -8.95 -2.94 -31.54
C ILE A 283 -9.29 -1.46 -31.35
N ALA A 284 -10.58 -1.11 -31.37
CA ALA A 284 -11.02 0.27 -31.13
C ALA A 284 -10.70 0.74 -29.70
N LYS A 285 -10.97 -0.10 -28.69
CA LYS A 285 -10.68 0.20 -27.28
C LYS A 285 -9.19 0.33 -27.03
N ILE A 286 -8.37 -0.60 -27.51
CA ILE A 286 -6.92 -0.54 -27.33
C ILE A 286 -6.28 0.62 -28.11
N SER A 287 -6.78 0.98 -29.29
CA SER A 287 -6.32 2.18 -30.00
C SER A 287 -6.55 3.45 -29.18
N ARG A 288 -7.72 3.58 -28.53
CA ARG A 288 -8.02 4.70 -27.61
C ARG A 288 -7.13 4.65 -26.37
N ALA A 289 -6.98 3.48 -25.76
CA ALA A 289 -6.13 3.27 -24.59
C ALA A 289 -4.67 3.63 -24.89
N GLU A 290 -4.13 3.24 -26.05
CA GLU A 290 -2.77 3.55 -26.46
C GLU A 290 -2.57 5.06 -26.68
N SER A 291 -3.57 5.75 -27.22
CA SER A 291 -3.54 7.22 -27.34
C SER A 291 -3.37 7.89 -25.97
N PHE A 292 -4.16 7.48 -24.97
CA PHE A 292 -4.03 7.99 -23.60
C PHE A 292 -2.68 7.62 -22.97
N ARG A 293 -2.19 6.40 -23.17
CA ARG A 293 -0.87 5.98 -22.70
C ARG A 293 0.26 6.85 -23.29
N ASN A 294 0.21 7.12 -24.59
CA ASN A 294 1.19 7.97 -25.25
C ASN A 294 1.15 9.41 -24.71
N MET A 295 -0.04 9.91 -24.37
CA MET A 295 -0.19 11.19 -23.66
C MET A 295 0.39 11.13 -22.24
N ALA A 296 0.22 10.02 -21.53
CA ALA A 296 0.72 9.81 -20.18
C ALA A 296 2.25 9.96 -20.09
N PHE A 297 2.96 9.51 -21.13
CA PHE A 297 4.41 9.50 -21.19
C PHE A 297 5.02 10.57 -22.12
N LYS A 298 4.23 11.54 -22.60
CA LYS A 298 4.67 12.55 -23.58
C LYS A 298 5.87 13.40 -23.13
N GLU A 299 6.07 13.56 -21.82
CA GLU A 299 7.18 14.34 -21.25
C GLU A 299 8.44 13.51 -20.97
N LEU A 300 8.37 12.19 -21.20
CA LEU A 300 9.49 11.28 -21.03
C LEU A 300 10.23 11.09 -22.34
N SER A 301 11.57 11.12 -22.27
CA SER A 301 12.40 10.73 -23.40
C SER A 301 12.42 9.21 -23.57
N ALA A 302 12.87 8.71 -24.73
CA ALA A 302 13.08 7.27 -24.92
C ALA A 302 14.10 6.68 -23.92
N ASP A 303 15.09 7.47 -23.51
CA ASP A 303 16.06 7.10 -22.48
C ASP A 303 15.40 7.02 -21.09
N ASP A 304 14.45 7.91 -20.79
CA ASP A 304 13.65 7.83 -19.56
C ASP A 304 12.80 6.56 -19.52
N ILE A 305 12.12 6.22 -20.63
CA ILE A 305 11.31 4.99 -20.73
C ILE A 305 12.19 3.74 -20.55
N THR A 306 13.33 3.69 -21.25
CA THR A 306 14.30 2.59 -21.12
C THR A 306 14.78 2.46 -19.68
N PHE A 307 15.11 3.59 -19.04
CA PHE A 307 15.51 3.63 -17.64
C PHE A 307 14.40 3.12 -16.69
N LEU A 308 13.13 3.45 -16.92
CA LEU A 308 12.02 2.92 -16.10
C LEU A 308 11.88 1.40 -16.24
N VAL A 309 12.04 0.84 -17.44
CA VAL A 309 12.05 -0.61 -17.68
C VAL A 309 13.22 -1.29 -16.94
N GLU A 310 14.43 -0.72 -17.05
CA GLU A 310 15.62 -1.23 -16.37
C GLU A 310 15.52 -1.16 -14.85
N VAL A 311 15.05 -0.03 -14.31
CA VAL A 311 14.92 0.16 -12.87
C VAL A 311 13.83 -0.74 -12.33
N SER A 312 12.72 -0.91 -13.04
CA SER A 312 11.74 -1.94 -12.71
C SER A 312 12.48 -3.27 -12.58
N SER A 313 13.22 -3.71 -13.60
CA SER A 313 14.04 -4.94 -13.60
C SER A 313 15.09 -5.07 -12.48
N LYS A 314 15.62 -3.96 -11.95
CA LYS A 314 16.62 -3.95 -10.87
C LYS A 314 16.01 -3.89 -9.47
N VAL A 315 15.03 -3.01 -9.25
CA VAL A 315 14.18 -2.99 -8.04
C VAL A 315 13.53 -4.36 -7.86
N LEU A 316 13.11 -4.97 -8.98
CA LEU A 316 12.61 -6.34 -9.14
C LEU A 316 13.50 -7.43 -8.53
N SER A 317 14.82 -7.24 -8.51
CA SER A 317 15.77 -8.26 -8.04
C SER A 317 16.00 -8.22 -6.52
N SER A 318 15.50 -7.18 -5.86
CA SER A 318 16.02 -6.74 -4.57
C SER A 318 14.92 -6.65 -3.51
N ASN A 319 15.24 -7.02 -2.26
CA ASN A 319 14.29 -6.92 -1.17
C ASN A 319 14.03 -5.42 -0.92
N VAL A 320 12.79 -4.93 -1.07
CA VAL A 320 12.35 -3.51 -0.97
C VAL A 320 12.84 -2.77 0.30
N THR A 321 13.43 -3.48 1.25
CA THR A 321 13.92 -2.99 2.54
C THR A 321 15.45 -3.04 2.74
N SER A 322 16.26 -3.53 1.79
CA SER A 322 17.74 -3.53 1.95
C SER A 322 18.36 -2.24 1.42
N GLU A 323 19.22 -1.62 2.24
CA GLU A 323 19.96 -0.37 1.99
C GLU A 323 20.90 -0.40 0.76
N ASP A 324 20.93 -1.49 -0.01
CA ASP A 324 21.97 -1.82 -0.99
C ASP A 324 21.51 -1.85 -2.46
N ASN A 325 20.28 -1.45 -2.79
CA ASN A 325 19.68 -1.94 -4.04
C ASN A 325 19.73 -0.95 -5.22
N LEU A 326 19.47 0.34 -4.98
CA LEU A 326 19.70 1.41 -5.95
C LEU A 326 20.71 2.39 -5.37
N ASN A 327 21.67 2.81 -6.19
CA ASN A 327 22.49 3.95 -5.80
C ASN A 327 21.62 5.22 -5.73
N LEU A 328 22.03 6.19 -4.91
CA LEU A 328 21.27 7.41 -4.67
C LEU A 328 20.98 8.20 -5.96
N GLU A 329 21.86 8.15 -6.96
CA GLU A 329 21.66 8.83 -8.24
C GLU A 329 20.50 8.20 -9.04
N SER A 330 20.41 6.88 -9.04
CA SER A 330 19.33 6.14 -9.71
C SER A 330 17.99 6.36 -9.02
N GLU A 331 17.96 6.42 -7.69
CA GLU A 331 16.74 6.76 -6.93
C GLU A 331 16.29 8.20 -7.18
N GLU A 332 17.24 9.17 -7.18
CA GLU A 332 16.94 10.56 -7.53
C GLU A 332 16.37 10.66 -8.94
N ARG A 333 16.97 9.95 -9.91
CA ARG A 333 16.49 9.91 -11.30
C ARG A 333 15.11 9.27 -11.41
N LEU A 334 14.89 8.13 -10.74
CA LEU A 334 13.60 7.44 -10.71
C LEU A 334 12.46 8.37 -10.29
N LEU A 335 12.62 9.04 -9.15
CA LEU A 335 11.60 9.93 -8.61
C LEU A 335 11.38 11.16 -9.50
N LYS A 336 12.44 11.72 -10.10
CA LYS A 336 12.32 12.83 -11.05
C LYS A 336 11.62 12.43 -12.34
N THR A 337 11.89 11.23 -12.84
CA THR A 337 11.23 10.71 -14.04
C THR A 337 9.77 10.36 -13.75
N ALA A 338 9.48 9.69 -12.63
CA ALA A 338 8.13 9.33 -12.23
C ALA A 338 7.22 10.54 -11.94
N ALA A 339 7.80 11.67 -11.49
CA ALA A 339 7.08 12.92 -11.28
C ALA A 339 6.60 13.60 -12.59
N LYS A 340 7.15 13.22 -13.75
CA LYS A 340 6.74 13.75 -15.07
C LYS A 340 5.61 12.94 -15.73
N ILE A 341 5.23 11.81 -15.15
CA ILE A 341 4.17 10.96 -15.69
C ILE A 341 2.82 11.68 -15.50
N ASP A 342 2.03 11.76 -16.58
CA ASP A 342 0.67 12.28 -16.54
C ASP A 342 -0.29 11.15 -16.13
N TYR A 343 -0.38 10.93 -14.80
CA TYR A 343 -1.19 9.88 -14.18
C TYR A 343 -2.68 9.89 -14.57
N PRO A 344 -3.37 11.05 -14.71
CA PRO A 344 -4.73 11.07 -15.24
C PRO A 344 -4.85 10.35 -16.59
N MET A 345 -3.92 10.58 -17.51
CA MET A 345 -3.92 9.89 -18.81
C MET A 345 -3.53 8.42 -18.69
N LEU A 346 -2.63 8.08 -17.77
CA LEU A 346 -2.24 6.68 -17.52
C LEU A 346 -3.42 5.85 -17.02
N PHE A 347 -4.16 6.34 -16.02
CA PHE A 347 -5.29 5.61 -15.46
C PHE A 347 -6.52 5.65 -16.37
N LYS A 348 -6.65 6.69 -17.21
CA LYS A 348 -7.65 6.69 -18.29
C LYS A 348 -7.36 5.62 -19.35
N SER A 349 -6.08 5.39 -19.67
CA SER A 349 -5.66 4.28 -20.54
C SER A 349 -6.04 2.92 -19.95
N MET A 350 -5.79 2.72 -18.64
CA MET A 350 -6.20 1.52 -17.91
C MET A 350 -7.73 1.32 -17.94
N ALA A 351 -8.51 2.35 -17.64
CA ALA A 351 -9.96 2.29 -17.65
C ALA A 351 -10.51 1.90 -19.04
N GLU A 352 -10.01 2.52 -20.11
CA GLU A 352 -10.45 2.22 -21.48
C GLU A 352 -10.16 0.77 -21.88
N ALA A 353 -9.00 0.22 -21.49
CA ALA A 353 -8.67 -1.18 -21.76
C ALA A 353 -9.54 -2.15 -20.94
N SER A 354 -9.88 -1.79 -19.69
CA SER A 354 -10.68 -2.65 -18.79
C SER A 354 -12.12 -2.88 -19.28
N GLU A 355 -12.66 -2.02 -20.15
CA GLU A 355 -14.01 -2.19 -20.70
C GLU A 355 -14.15 -3.44 -21.58
N ILE A 356 -13.04 -4.01 -22.06
CA ILE A 356 -13.02 -5.24 -22.86
C ILE A 356 -13.50 -6.45 -22.05
N ILE A 357 -13.30 -6.44 -20.74
CA ILE A 357 -13.73 -7.51 -19.84
C ILE A 357 -14.92 -7.07 -18.98
N SER A 358 -15.76 -6.16 -19.46
CA SER A 358 -16.97 -5.81 -18.73
C SER A 358 -17.99 -6.96 -18.70
N PRO A 359 -18.86 -7.06 -17.68
CA PRO A 359 -19.80 -8.19 -17.55
C PRO A 359 -20.64 -8.45 -18.80
N GLU A 360 -21.12 -7.39 -19.45
CA GLU A 360 -21.94 -7.46 -20.65
C GLU A 360 -21.16 -8.02 -21.86
N ILE A 361 -19.88 -7.69 -21.95
CA ILE A 361 -18.98 -8.15 -23.01
C ILE A 361 -18.59 -9.62 -22.78
N ILE A 362 -18.25 -9.99 -21.53
CA ILE A 362 -17.97 -11.38 -21.16
C ILE A 362 -19.19 -12.27 -21.42
N GLN A 363 -20.39 -11.80 -21.04
CA GLN A 363 -21.62 -12.51 -21.33
C GLN A 363 -21.82 -12.70 -22.84
N ALA A 364 -21.68 -11.63 -23.63
CA ALA A 364 -21.84 -11.71 -25.08
C ALA A 364 -20.82 -12.67 -25.72
N LEU A 365 -19.58 -12.68 -25.23
CA LEU A 365 -18.53 -13.58 -25.69
C LEU A 365 -18.89 -15.05 -25.43
N GLY A 366 -19.42 -15.37 -24.25
CA GLY A 366 -19.89 -16.71 -23.90
C GLY A 366 -21.13 -17.20 -24.67
N GLU A 367 -21.85 -16.30 -25.35
CA GLU A 367 -23.04 -16.61 -26.14
C GLU A 367 -22.76 -16.83 -27.65
N LEU A 368 -21.51 -16.62 -28.12
CA LEU A 368 -21.14 -16.77 -29.54
C LEU A 368 -21.20 -18.24 -30.04
N ASP A 369 -21.66 -18.47 -31.28
CA ASP A 369 -21.61 -19.80 -31.91
C ASP A 369 -20.20 -20.07 -32.49
N ILE A 370 -19.51 -21.03 -31.88
CA ILE A 370 -18.16 -21.49 -32.27
C ILE A 370 -18.07 -21.86 -33.77
N LYS A 371 -19.19 -22.23 -34.42
CA LYS A 371 -19.20 -22.57 -35.86
C LYS A 371 -18.84 -21.40 -36.77
N ASP A 372 -19.01 -20.17 -36.31
CA ASP A 372 -18.76 -18.96 -37.11
C ASP A 372 -17.27 -18.56 -37.13
N PHE A 373 -16.44 -19.22 -36.32
CA PHE A 373 -15.01 -18.95 -36.25
C PHE A 373 -14.27 -19.57 -37.45
N LYS A 374 -13.53 -18.74 -38.18
CA LYS A 374 -12.64 -19.21 -39.26
C LYS A 374 -11.45 -19.94 -38.62
N LYS A 375 -11.13 -21.14 -39.11
CA LYS A 375 -10.01 -21.93 -38.58
C LYS A 375 -8.75 -21.70 -39.41
N HIS A 376 -7.82 -20.81 -39.00
CA HIS A 376 -6.51 -20.70 -39.64
C HIS A 376 -5.50 -21.62 -38.96
N ARG A 377 -5.50 -22.89 -39.39
CA ARG A 377 -4.65 -23.93 -38.79
C ARG A 377 -3.26 -23.93 -39.42
N ASN A 378 -2.34 -23.16 -38.84
CA ASN A 378 -0.90 -23.49 -38.86
C ASN A 378 -0.17 -22.73 -37.74
N ILE A 379 -0.36 -23.16 -36.50
CA ILE A 379 0.24 -22.56 -35.32
C ILE A 379 1.46 -23.38 -34.93
N SER A 380 2.60 -22.71 -34.69
CA SER A 380 3.79 -23.39 -34.21
C SER A 380 3.54 -23.96 -32.82
N ALA A 381 4.00 -25.18 -32.57
CA ALA A 381 3.96 -25.83 -31.26
C ALA A 381 4.73 -25.05 -30.15
N ASP A 382 5.64 -24.16 -30.55
CA ASP A 382 6.33 -23.24 -29.65
C ASP A 382 5.46 -22.06 -29.21
N ILE A 383 4.35 -21.80 -29.90
CA ILE A 383 3.39 -20.72 -29.60
C ILE A 383 2.22 -21.29 -28.82
N ALA A 384 1.58 -22.33 -29.34
CA ALA A 384 0.51 -23.03 -28.64
C ALA A 384 0.29 -24.43 -29.20
N GLU A 385 -0.28 -25.31 -28.39
CA GLU A 385 -0.69 -26.68 -28.75
C GLU A 385 -2.08 -26.99 -28.17
N GLY A 386 -2.78 -27.98 -28.72
CA GLY A 386 -4.12 -28.37 -28.23
C GLY A 386 -5.27 -27.86 -29.10
N ASP A 387 -6.41 -27.55 -28.50
CA ASP A 387 -7.63 -27.15 -29.21
C ASP A 387 -7.63 -25.66 -29.59
N ILE A 388 -6.67 -25.24 -30.40
CA ILE A 388 -6.68 -23.87 -30.92
C ILE A 388 -7.66 -23.75 -32.09
N ILE A 389 -8.57 -22.77 -32.01
CA ILE A 389 -9.49 -22.41 -33.08
C ILE A 389 -8.80 -21.52 -34.11
N ASP A 390 -8.19 -20.41 -33.69
CA ASP A 390 -7.59 -19.43 -34.60
C ASP A 390 -6.43 -18.63 -33.99
N MET A 391 -5.65 -17.99 -34.86
CA MET A 391 -4.63 -16.99 -34.51
C MET A 391 -4.68 -15.81 -35.48
N ILE A 392 -4.80 -14.61 -34.95
CA ILE A 392 -4.96 -13.39 -35.73
C ILE A 392 -3.83 -12.41 -35.39
N GLU A 393 -3.07 -12.00 -36.39
CA GLU A 393 -2.03 -10.99 -36.24
C GLU A 393 -2.63 -9.59 -36.41
N THR A 394 -2.36 -8.70 -35.46
CA THR A 394 -2.83 -7.31 -35.45
C THR A 394 -1.66 -6.35 -35.26
N GLU A 395 -1.91 -5.04 -35.38
CA GLU A 395 -0.87 -4.04 -35.09
C GLU A 395 -0.43 -4.00 -33.63
N PHE A 396 -1.29 -4.48 -32.70
CA PHE A 396 -0.99 -4.53 -31.27
C PHE A 396 -0.31 -5.84 -30.84
N GLY A 397 -0.18 -6.80 -31.76
CA GLY A 397 0.30 -8.15 -31.49
C GLY A 397 -0.77 -9.19 -31.81
N ARG A 398 -0.47 -10.44 -31.47
CA ARG A 398 -1.33 -11.56 -31.80
C ARG A 398 -2.50 -11.74 -30.84
N ILE A 399 -3.62 -12.17 -31.40
CA ILE A 399 -4.80 -12.68 -30.69
C ILE A 399 -4.83 -14.20 -30.89
N MET A 400 -4.87 -14.95 -29.80
CA MET A 400 -5.07 -16.41 -29.79
C MET A 400 -6.49 -16.73 -29.36
N ILE A 401 -7.13 -17.68 -30.05
CA ILE A 401 -8.49 -18.13 -29.74
C ILE A 401 -8.48 -19.63 -29.48
N GLY A 402 -8.67 -20.02 -28.23
CA GLY A 402 -8.86 -21.40 -27.78
C GLY A 402 -10.28 -21.90 -28.00
N GLY A 403 -10.42 -23.22 -28.15
CA GLY A 403 -11.70 -23.91 -28.16
C GLY A 403 -12.05 -24.45 -26.77
N PRO A 404 -13.21 -25.10 -26.62
CA PRO A 404 -13.73 -25.60 -25.34
C PRO A 404 -13.00 -26.89 -24.87
N GLY A 405 -11.77 -27.08 -25.30
CA GLY A 405 -10.97 -28.26 -25.05
C GLY A 405 -9.55 -27.83 -24.76
N ARG A 406 -8.83 -28.74 -24.11
CA ARG A 406 -7.51 -28.41 -23.56
C ARG A 406 -6.53 -27.79 -24.56
N THR A 407 -5.95 -26.67 -24.15
CA THR A 407 -4.99 -25.85 -24.83
C THR A 407 -3.78 -25.56 -23.94
N HIS A 408 -2.61 -25.48 -24.55
CA HIS A 408 -1.35 -25.09 -23.90
C HIS A 408 -0.80 -23.86 -24.60
N TYR A 409 -0.91 -22.71 -23.94
CA TYR A 409 -0.41 -21.43 -24.39
C TYR A 409 1.02 -21.20 -23.93
N LYS A 410 1.95 -20.98 -24.86
CA LYS A 410 3.39 -20.84 -24.58
C LYS A 410 3.97 -19.51 -25.06
N GLY A 411 3.49 -19.00 -26.18
CA GLY A 411 3.94 -17.75 -26.77
C GLY A 411 3.21 -16.54 -26.22
N ASP A 412 3.97 -15.50 -25.88
CA ASP A 412 3.40 -14.22 -25.47
C ASP A 412 2.47 -13.66 -26.53
N SER A 413 1.35 -13.11 -26.06
CA SER A 413 0.28 -12.62 -26.92
C SER A 413 -0.26 -11.30 -26.40
N PHE A 414 -0.79 -10.51 -27.34
CA PHE A 414 -1.55 -9.31 -27.01
C PHE A 414 -2.90 -9.70 -26.43
N MET A 415 -3.53 -10.75 -26.95
CA MET A 415 -4.77 -11.26 -26.40
C MET A 415 -4.87 -12.78 -26.44
N VAL A 416 -5.42 -13.38 -25.39
CA VAL A 416 -5.93 -14.74 -25.38
C VAL A 416 -7.43 -14.69 -25.08
N ILE A 417 -8.20 -15.43 -25.87
CA ILE A 417 -9.62 -15.70 -25.66
C ILE A 417 -9.74 -17.23 -25.62
N ASP A 418 -9.95 -17.79 -24.44
CA ASP A 418 -10.26 -19.20 -24.30
C ASP A 418 -11.75 -19.39 -24.02
N LEU A 419 -12.33 -20.40 -24.66
CA LEU A 419 -13.76 -20.72 -24.57
C LEU A 419 -14.02 -21.87 -23.60
N GLY A 420 -12.96 -22.48 -23.07
CA GLY A 420 -12.92 -23.28 -21.87
C GLY A 420 -12.14 -24.60 -21.97
N GLY A 421 -12.13 -25.36 -20.87
CA GLY A 421 -11.42 -26.62 -20.72
C GLY A 421 -10.12 -26.46 -19.94
N ASP A 422 -9.63 -27.54 -19.32
CA ASP A 422 -8.52 -27.46 -18.36
C ASP A 422 -7.16 -27.14 -19.02
N ASP A 423 -6.80 -25.87 -19.03
CA ASP A 423 -5.73 -25.30 -19.84
C ASP A 423 -4.44 -25.05 -19.08
N ILE A 424 -3.38 -24.78 -19.86
CA ILE A 424 -2.09 -24.38 -19.31
C ILE A 424 -1.63 -23.09 -19.98
N TYR A 425 -1.38 -22.08 -19.15
CA TYR A 425 -0.77 -20.82 -19.55
C TYR A 425 0.66 -20.74 -19.03
N GLU A 426 1.63 -20.89 -19.94
CA GLU A 426 3.07 -20.66 -19.69
C GLU A 426 3.59 -19.35 -20.33
N ASN A 427 2.71 -18.61 -21.01
CA ASN A 427 3.01 -17.31 -21.62
C ASN A 427 2.82 -16.15 -20.64
N ASN A 428 2.77 -14.91 -21.13
CA ASN A 428 2.51 -13.72 -20.32
C ASN A 428 1.15 -13.70 -19.58
N ALA A 429 0.16 -14.51 -19.98
CA ALA A 429 -1.16 -14.61 -19.35
C ALA A 429 -1.78 -13.24 -19.02
N GLY A 430 -1.95 -12.39 -20.05
CA GLY A 430 -2.53 -11.07 -19.88
C GLY A 430 -1.59 -10.01 -19.30
N ALA A 431 -0.31 -10.29 -19.06
CA ALA A 431 0.64 -9.26 -18.64
C ALA A 431 1.22 -8.49 -19.84
N SER A 432 1.25 -7.16 -19.74
CA SER A 432 1.91 -6.31 -20.76
C SER A 432 3.42 -6.63 -20.82
N THR A 433 4.17 -6.08 -21.75
CA THR A 433 5.65 -6.10 -21.72
C THR A 433 6.15 -4.75 -22.27
N PRO A 434 7.47 -4.48 -22.25
CA PRO A 434 8.01 -3.33 -22.98
C PRO A 434 7.63 -3.32 -24.47
N GLU A 435 7.40 -4.49 -25.07
CA GLU A 435 6.98 -4.69 -26.46
C GLU A 435 5.45 -4.72 -26.62
N LEU A 436 4.73 -5.27 -25.64
CA LEU A 436 3.28 -5.39 -25.63
C LEU A 436 2.69 -4.47 -24.56
N HIS A 437 2.48 -3.20 -24.88
CA HIS A 437 1.98 -2.21 -23.90
C HIS A 437 0.62 -2.56 -23.28
N PHE A 438 -0.16 -3.38 -23.98
CA PHE A 438 -1.42 -3.95 -23.52
C PHE A 438 -1.36 -5.46 -23.70
N SER A 439 -1.89 -6.20 -22.72
CA SER A 439 -2.12 -7.63 -22.85
C SER A 439 -3.37 -8.02 -22.07
N ILE A 440 -4.18 -8.90 -22.64
CA ILE A 440 -5.45 -9.34 -22.08
C ILE A 440 -5.57 -10.86 -22.21
N SER A 441 -5.94 -11.55 -21.15
CA SER A 441 -6.29 -12.96 -21.19
C SER A 441 -7.69 -13.12 -20.60
N ILE A 442 -8.57 -13.79 -21.34
CA ILE A 442 -9.93 -14.11 -20.93
C ILE A 442 -10.08 -15.63 -21.05
N ASP A 443 -10.28 -16.32 -19.93
CA ASP A 443 -10.79 -17.69 -19.92
C ASP A 443 -12.26 -17.67 -19.48
N LEU A 444 -13.09 -18.56 -20.03
CA LEU A 444 -14.53 -18.60 -19.73
C LEU A 444 -14.95 -19.75 -18.81
N SER A 445 -14.17 -20.82 -18.74
CA SER A 445 -14.42 -21.95 -17.84
C SER A 445 -13.30 -22.99 -17.93
N GLY A 446 -12.85 -23.56 -16.82
CA GLY A 446 -11.92 -24.69 -16.85
C GLY A 446 -11.26 -24.85 -15.49
N ASP A 447 -10.63 -25.99 -15.19
CA ASP A 447 -9.70 -26.05 -14.06
C ASP A 447 -8.28 -25.76 -14.58
N ASP A 448 -7.91 -24.49 -14.67
CA ASP A 448 -6.78 -23.97 -15.41
C ASP A 448 -5.50 -23.81 -14.59
N LYS A 449 -4.40 -23.74 -15.33
CA LYS A 449 -3.05 -23.64 -14.77
C LYS A 449 -2.28 -22.50 -15.39
N TYR A 450 -2.27 -21.38 -14.69
CA TYR A 450 -1.43 -20.24 -15.00
C TYR A 450 -0.05 -20.43 -14.37
N ILE A 451 0.86 -21.14 -15.04
CA ILE A 451 2.18 -21.51 -14.50
C ILE A 451 3.28 -20.77 -15.25
N THR A 452 3.59 -19.57 -14.76
CA THR A 452 4.57 -18.69 -15.39
C THR A 452 5.79 -18.57 -14.50
N LYS A 453 6.93 -19.13 -14.94
CA LYS A 453 8.21 -19.02 -14.20
C LYS A 453 8.93 -17.71 -14.47
N ALA A 454 8.53 -16.99 -15.51
CA ALA A 454 9.04 -15.67 -15.79
C ALA A 454 8.53 -14.69 -14.72
N ASN A 455 9.35 -13.68 -14.39
CA ASN A 455 8.79 -12.48 -13.77
C ASN A 455 7.84 -11.81 -14.77
N LEU A 456 6.98 -10.92 -14.29
CA LEU A 456 6.18 -10.02 -15.14
C LEU A 456 5.00 -10.68 -15.88
N SER A 457 4.19 -11.50 -15.21
CA SER A 457 3.09 -12.31 -15.81
C SER A 457 1.71 -12.07 -15.17
N GLN A 458 0.66 -12.76 -15.62
CA GLN A 458 -0.66 -12.87 -14.94
C GLN A 458 -1.32 -11.50 -14.64
N GLY A 459 -1.82 -10.83 -15.69
CA GLY A 459 -2.56 -9.57 -15.54
C GLY A 459 -1.74 -8.38 -15.05
N ARG A 460 -0.40 -8.45 -15.10
CA ARG A 460 0.49 -7.36 -14.64
C ARG A 460 0.60 -6.21 -15.64
N GLY A 461 0.59 -4.97 -15.14
CA GLY A 461 0.85 -3.72 -15.88
C GLY A 461 2.28 -3.20 -15.71
N LEU A 462 3.00 -2.93 -16.80
CA LEU A 462 4.33 -2.30 -16.79
C LEU A 462 4.36 -1.23 -17.87
N LEU A 463 4.40 0.05 -17.46
CA LEU A 463 4.32 1.18 -18.39
C LEU A 463 3.13 1.07 -19.36
N GLY A 464 2.04 0.45 -18.92
CA GLY A 464 0.95 -0.04 -19.76
C GLY A 464 -0.06 -0.81 -18.91
N THR A 465 -0.96 -1.55 -19.56
CA THR A 465 -2.05 -2.26 -18.87
C THR A 465 -1.96 -3.75 -19.11
N GLY A 466 -2.03 -4.56 -18.04
CA GLY A 466 -2.23 -6.00 -18.14
C GLY A 466 -3.54 -6.39 -17.48
N ILE A 467 -4.23 -7.38 -18.07
CA ILE A 467 -5.53 -7.87 -17.60
C ILE A 467 -5.56 -9.39 -17.75
N LEU A 468 -5.84 -10.08 -16.65
CA LEU A 468 -6.22 -11.49 -16.64
C LEU A 468 -7.63 -11.57 -16.06
N ALA A 469 -8.57 -12.15 -16.81
CA ALA A 469 -9.92 -12.43 -16.37
C ALA A 469 -10.15 -13.93 -16.49
N ASP A 470 -10.33 -14.59 -15.35
CA ASP A 470 -10.88 -15.92 -15.24
C ASP A 470 -12.32 -15.82 -14.74
N ILE A 471 -13.19 -16.66 -15.28
CA ILE A 471 -14.63 -16.53 -15.09
C ILE A 471 -15.20 -17.70 -14.28
N LYS A 472 -14.64 -18.90 -14.40
CA LYS A 472 -15.10 -20.10 -13.69
C LYS A 472 -14.00 -21.15 -13.67
N GLY A 473 -13.78 -21.75 -12.51
CA GLY A 473 -12.85 -22.85 -12.46
C GLY A 473 -12.54 -23.31 -11.07
N ASN A 474 -11.49 -24.09 -10.94
CA ASN A 474 -10.70 -24.17 -9.72
C ASN A 474 -9.25 -24.10 -10.17
N ASP A 475 -8.69 -22.91 -10.07
CA ASP A 475 -7.56 -22.48 -10.84
C ASP A 475 -6.30 -22.38 -10.00
N LEU A 476 -5.19 -22.63 -10.69
CA LEU A 476 -3.87 -22.57 -10.10
C LEU A 476 -3.04 -21.47 -10.74
N TYR A 477 -2.86 -20.38 -10.00
CA TYR A 477 -2.02 -19.26 -10.37
C TYR A 477 -0.65 -19.38 -9.72
N ILE A 478 0.37 -19.69 -10.50
CA ILE A 478 1.78 -19.72 -10.05
C ILE A 478 2.56 -18.66 -10.80
N GLY A 479 2.89 -17.58 -10.10
CA GLY A 479 3.73 -16.49 -10.59
C GLY A 479 5.03 -16.36 -9.78
N ALA A 480 6.01 -15.68 -10.37
CA ALA A 480 7.23 -15.30 -9.66
C ALA A 480 7.06 -13.91 -9.02
N ARG A 481 7.81 -12.91 -9.49
CA ARG A 481 7.68 -11.53 -9.04
C ARG A 481 6.87 -10.73 -10.04
N TYR A 482 6.11 -9.75 -9.55
CA TYR A 482 5.32 -8.84 -10.41
C TYR A 482 4.35 -9.59 -11.28
N SER A 483 3.48 -10.33 -10.61
CA SER A 483 2.42 -11.12 -11.19
C SER A 483 1.08 -10.78 -10.55
N GLN A 484 0.02 -11.46 -10.97
CA GLN A 484 -1.27 -11.48 -10.30
C GLN A 484 -1.82 -10.07 -10.05
N GLY A 485 -2.03 -9.35 -11.15
CA GLY A 485 -2.69 -8.04 -11.11
C GLY A 485 -1.85 -6.89 -10.56
N SER A 486 -0.52 -7.00 -10.53
CA SER A 486 0.35 -5.90 -10.06
C SER A 486 0.51 -4.77 -11.10
N GLY A 487 0.64 -3.52 -10.64
CA GLY A 487 0.80 -2.34 -11.49
C GLY A 487 2.08 -1.55 -11.19
N ILE A 488 2.95 -1.40 -12.20
CA ILE A 488 4.21 -0.65 -12.10
C ILE A 488 4.26 0.40 -13.20
N PHE A 489 4.22 1.68 -12.84
CA PHE A 489 4.09 2.78 -13.82
C PHE A 489 2.92 2.55 -14.80
N GLY A 490 1.88 1.84 -14.36
CA GLY A 490 0.83 1.27 -15.20
C GLY A 490 -0.27 0.63 -14.36
N GLY A 491 -1.15 -0.13 -15.03
CA GLY A 491 -2.32 -0.77 -14.44
C GLY A 491 -2.28 -2.29 -14.56
N GLY A 492 -2.41 -3.01 -13.46
CA GLY A 492 -2.58 -4.47 -13.46
C GLY A 492 -3.94 -4.86 -12.90
N ILE A 493 -4.59 -5.84 -13.53
CA ILE A 493 -5.86 -6.41 -13.10
C ILE A 493 -5.76 -7.93 -13.21
N LEU A 494 -5.99 -8.63 -12.11
CA LEU A 494 -6.43 -10.02 -12.11
C LEU A 494 -7.85 -10.03 -11.55
N LEU A 495 -8.78 -10.56 -12.34
CA LEU A 495 -10.17 -10.76 -11.98
C LEU A 495 -10.44 -12.26 -12.01
N ASP A 496 -10.85 -12.80 -10.89
CA ASP A 496 -11.36 -14.16 -10.74
C ASP A 496 -12.80 -14.07 -10.21
N LEU A 497 -13.73 -14.83 -10.79
CA LEU A 497 -15.16 -14.70 -10.52
C LEU A 497 -15.79 -15.86 -9.75
N ASP A 498 -15.22 -17.06 -9.79
CA ASP A 498 -15.85 -18.28 -9.26
C ASP A 498 -14.85 -19.45 -9.24
N GLY A 499 -14.57 -20.01 -8.07
CA GLY A 499 -13.72 -21.20 -7.97
C GLY A 499 -13.08 -21.36 -6.60
N ASP A 500 -12.68 -22.57 -6.22
CA ASP A 500 -11.75 -22.74 -5.08
C ASP A 500 -10.30 -22.65 -5.61
N ASP A 501 -9.71 -21.46 -5.55
CA ASP A 501 -8.49 -21.13 -6.29
C ASP A 501 -7.25 -21.03 -5.42
N ARG A 502 -6.09 -21.05 -6.09
CA ARG A 502 -4.80 -20.91 -5.43
C ARG A 502 -3.87 -19.95 -6.13
N PHE A 503 -3.59 -18.85 -5.44
CA PHE A 503 -2.69 -17.78 -5.85
C PHE A 503 -1.34 -17.90 -5.16
N ILE A 504 -0.30 -18.31 -5.89
CA ILE A 504 1.07 -18.45 -5.38
C ILE A 504 1.99 -17.48 -6.11
N ALA A 505 2.61 -16.57 -5.37
CA ALA A 505 3.59 -15.63 -5.89
C ALA A 505 4.82 -15.49 -4.98
N GLU A 506 5.90 -14.91 -5.51
CA GLU A 506 7.07 -14.55 -4.71
C GLU A 506 6.91 -13.17 -4.08
N SER A 507 6.83 -12.11 -4.88
CA SER A 507 6.80 -10.74 -4.37
C SER A 507 6.17 -9.75 -5.33
N LEU A 508 5.71 -8.61 -4.81
CA LEU A 508 5.19 -7.50 -5.62
C LEU A 508 4.08 -7.96 -6.57
N SER A 509 3.21 -8.82 -6.05
CA SER A 509 2.12 -9.49 -6.77
C SER A 509 0.83 -9.41 -5.96
N GLN A 510 -0.26 -10.01 -6.45
CA GLN A 510 -1.55 -10.05 -5.75
C GLN A 510 -2.04 -8.63 -5.45
N GLY A 511 -2.22 -7.86 -6.53
CA GLY A 511 -2.72 -6.49 -6.46
C GLY A 511 -1.71 -5.44 -5.97
N ALA A 512 -0.40 -5.68 -6.10
CA ALA A 512 0.61 -4.70 -5.67
C ALA A 512 0.70 -3.46 -6.60
N GLY A 513 0.79 -2.25 -6.03
CA GLY A 513 0.87 -0.99 -6.79
C GLY A 513 2.13 -0.15 -6.53
N ILE A 514 2.83 0.29 -7.60
CA ILE A 514 4.01 1.16 -7.54
C ILE A 514 3.94 2.19 -8.67
N PHE A 515 3.82 3.49 -8.35
CA PHE A 515 3.58 4.54 -9.36
C PHE A 515 2.44 4.18 -10.32
N GLY A 516 1.43 3.46 -9.83
CA GLY A 516 0.49 2.70 -10.65
C GLY A 516 -0.61 2.10 -9.79
N ILE A 517 -1.52 1.38 -10.43
CA ILE A 517 -2.64 0.70 -9.78
C ILE A 517 -2.51 -0.80 -10.01
N GLY A 518 -2.49 -1.58 -8.93
CA GLY A 518 -2.59 -3.04 -8.96
C GLY A 518 -3.87 -3.51 -8.30
N MET A 519 -4.56 -4.46 -8.91
CA MET A 519 -5.82 -5.04 -8.44
C MET A 519 -5.80 -6.56 -8.58
N LEU A 520 -6.06 -7.26 -7.49
CA LEU A 520 -6.57 -8.63 -7.52
C LEU A 520 -7.99 -8.57 -6.96
N ILE A 521 -8.95 -9.05 -7.74
CA ILE A 521 -10.36 -9.09 -7.39
C ILE A 521 -10.81 -10.54 -7.52
N ASN A 522 -11.17 -11.15 -6.41
CA ASN A 522 -11.73 -12.49 -6.30
C ASN A 522 -13.17 -12.38 -5.81
N ILE A 523 -14.11 -13.07 -6.46
CA ILE A 523 -15.54 -12.92 -6.15
C ILE A 523 -16.11 -14.09 -5.34
N GLY A 524 -15.56 -15.30 -5.44
CA GLY A 524 -16.02 -16.36 -4.57
C GLY A 524 -15.24 -17.64 -4.69
N GLY A 525 -15.12 -18.34 -3.57
CA GLY A 525 -14.30 -19.53 -3.47
C GLY A 525 -14.06 -19.92 -2.02
N ASN A 526 -13.11 -20.83 -1.80
CA ASN A 526 -12.37 -20.91 -0.54
C ASN A 526 -10.90 -20.93 -0.94
N ASP A 527 -10.28 -19.77 -0.87
CA ASP A 527 -9.12 -19.43 -1.66
C ASP A 527 -7.84 -19.43 -0.84
N ILE A 528 -6.73 -19.73 -1.53
CA ILE A 528 -5.41 -19.75 -0.92
C ILE A 528 -4.52 -18.70 -1.57
N TYR A 529 -4.16 -17.68 -0.79
CA TYR A 529 -3.25 -16.61 -1.19
C TYR A 529 -1.88 -16.76 -0.52
N GLU A 530 -0.89 -17.24 -1.27
CA GLU A 530 0.50 -17.38 -0.81
C GLU A 530 1.43 -16.38 -1.50
N ALA A 531 2.04 -15.48 -0.72
CA ALA A 531 3.13 -14.61 -1.16
C ALA A 531 4.26 -14.54 -0.14
N ARG A 532 5.43 -13.99 -0.54
CA ARG A 532 6.58 -13.87 0.36
C ARG A 532 6.84 -12.45 0.82
N LEU A 533 6.73 -11.47 -0.06
CA LEU A 533 7.13 -10.09 0.23
C LEU A 533 6.36 -9.08 -0.62
N SER A 534 5.87 -7.99 -0.03
CA SER A 534 5.30 -6.85 -0.76
C SER A 534 4.14 -7.23 -1.69
N SER A 535 3.20 -8.04 -1.23
CA SER A 535 2.04 -8.53 -2.01
C SER A 535 0.73 -8.36 -1.23
N GLN A 536 -0.40 -8.87 -1.75
CA GLN A 536 -1.70 -8.88 -1.08
C GLN A 536 -2.13 -7.45 -0.73
N GLY A 537 -2.39 -6.64 -1.77
CA GLY A 537 -2.78 -5.25 -1.60
C GLY A 537 -1.63 -4.33 -1.12
N PHE A 538 -0.38 -4.65 -1.48
CA PHE A 538 0.77 -3.82 -1.13
C PHE A 538 0.85 -2.54 -1.96
N ALA A 539 1.26 -1.43 -1.36
CA ALA A 539 1.56 -0.19 -2.08
C ALA A 539 2.89 0.46 -1.76
N HIS A 540 3.53 0.98 -2.81
CA HIS A 540 4.70 1.84 -2.71
C HIS A 540 4.36 3.30 -3.11
N VAL A 541 5.37 4.15 -3.25
CA VAL A 541 5.27 5.55 -3.72
C VAL A 541 4.28 5.69 -4.88
N LYS A 542 3.29 6.59 -4.72
CA LYS A 542 2.24 6.90 -5.72
C LYS A 542 1.55 5.64 -6.27
N GLY A 543 1.50 4.57 -5.48
CA GLY A 543 0.88 3.30 -5.81
C GLY A 543 -0.45 3.11 -5.08
N PHE A 544 -1.44 2.55 -5.76
CA PHE A 544 -2.62 1.98 -5.13
C PHE A 544 -2.54 0.47 -5.33
N GLY A 545 -2.46 -0.29 -4.25
CA GLY A 545 -2.51 -1.74 -4.31
C GLY A 545 -3.74 -2.24 -3.57
N VAL A 546 -4.52 -3.11 -4.21
CA VAL A 546 -5.70 -3.69 -3.59
C VAL A 546 -5.85 -5.17 -3.90
N LEU A 547 -6.13 -5.95 -2.86
CA LEU A 547 -6.72 -7.28 -2.95
C LEU A 547 -8.14 -7.18 -2.40
N ILE A 548 -9.12 -7.64 -3.16
CA ILE A 548 -10.52 -7.71 -2.75
C ILE A 548 -10.95 -9.16 -2.85
N ASP A 549 -11.39 -9.72 -1.73
CA ASP A 549 -12.16 -10.97 -1.67
C ASP A 549 -13.60 -10.66 -1.22
N ILE A 550 -14.57 -11.40 -1.73
CA ILE A 550 -16.00 -11.17 -1.52
C ILE A 550 -16.65 -12.29 -0.71
N SER A 551 -16.17 -13.53 -0.83
CA SER A 551 -16.74 -14.66 -0.08
C SER A 551 -15.85 -15.89 -0.11
N GLY A 552 -15.68 -16.52 1.04
CA GLY A 552 -15.02 -17.81 1.17
C GLY A 552 -14.50 -18.03 2.58
N ASP A 553 -14.18 -19.25 2.96
CA ASP A 553 -13.30 -19.46 4.12
C ASP A 553 -11.84 -19.49 3.61
N ASP A 554 -11.16 -18.34 3.64
CA ASP A 554 -9.94 -18.07 2.90
C ASP A 554 -8.66 -18.14 3.75
N PHE A 555 -7.53 -18.36 3.07
CA PHE A 555 -6.22 -18.48 3.69
C PHE A 555 -5.19 -17.53 3.07
N TYR A 556 -4.77 -16.53 3.84
CA TYR A 556 -3.79 -15.52 3.45
C TYR A 556 -2.44 -15.74 4.12
N LEU A 557 -1.42 -16.14 3.38
CA LEU A 557 -0.05 -16.29 3.85
C LEU A 557 0.90 -15.31 3.18
N ALA A 558 1.55 -14.46 3.98
CA ALA A 558 2.62 -13.56 3.54
C ALA A 558 3.90 -13.72 4.38
N GLY A 559 4.97 -14.30 3.82
CA GLY A 559 6.28 -14.36 4.47
C GLY A 559 7.04 -15.68 4.26
N GLY A 560 7.86 -16.06 5.24
CA GLY A 560 8.49 -17.39 5.31
C GLY A 560 9.68 -17.63 4.37
N LYS A 561 10.15 -16.62 3.63
CA LYS A 561 11.33 -16.75 2.72
C LYS A 561 12.48 -15.80 3.02
N TYR A 562 12.18 -14.54 3.35
CA TYR A 562 13.18 -13.48 3.46
C TYR A 562 13.38 -13.06 4.92
N PRO A 563 14.49 -13.44 5.57
CA PRO A 563 14.73 -13.11 6.97
C PRO A 563 14.72 -11.60 7.25
N ASP A 564 14.17 -11.21 8.39
CA ASP A 564 14.36 -9.84 8.88
C ASP A 564 15.68 -9.73 9.66
N HIS A 565 16.50 -8.74 9.32
CA HIS A 565 17.78 -8.48 9.99
C HIS A 565 17.69 -8.28 11.52
N ARG A 566 16.52 -7.93 12.05
CA ARG A 566 16.30 -7.75 13.50
C ARG A 566 16.19 -9.07 14.26
N ASP A 567 15.68 -10.11 13.63
CA ASP A 567 15.60 -11.46 14.19
C ASP A 567 15.69 -12.52 13.06
N PRO A 568 16.88 -12.64 12.42
CA PRO A 568 17.03 -13.37 11.16
C PRO A 568 16.87 -14.89 11.31
N GLU A 569 16.87 -15.41 12.54
CA GLU A 569 16.70 -16.85 12.83
C GLU A 569 15.22 -17.24 12.98
N HIS A 570 14.34 -16.30 13.34
CA HIS A 570 12.95 -16.60 13.71
C HIS A 570 11.90 -15.79 12.96
N SER A 571 12.29 -14.70 12.26
CA SER A 571 11.35 -13.80 11.60
C SER A 571 11.74 -13.50 10.16
N THR A 572 10.71 -13.21 9.37
CA THR A 572 10.76 -12.84 7.95
C THR A 572 10.04 -11.52 7.69
N LYS A 573 10.37 -10.92 6.55
CA LYS A 573 9.72 -9.70 6.06
C LYS A 573 8.54 -10.07 5.18
N SER A 574 7.36 -9.53 5.49
CA SER A 574 6.14 -9.72 4.72
C SER A 574 5.81 -8.49 3.89
N LEU A 575 5.73 -7.29 4.46
CA LEU A 575 5.33 -6.06 3.76
C LEU A 575 4.01 -6.22 2.98
N SER A 576 3.04 -6.97 3.49
CA SER A 576 1.88 -7.43 2.70
C SER A 576 0.57 -7.25 3.46
N GLN A 577 -0.56 -7.70 2.91
CA GLN A 577 -1.88 -7.68 3.55
C GLN A 577 -2.30 -6.25 3.86
N GLY A 578 -2.43 -5.44 2.81
CA GLY A 578 -2.78 -4.02 2.92
C GLY A 578 -1.66 -3.12 3.43
N PHE A 579 -0.40 -3.56 3.39
CA PHE A 579 0.74 -2.75 3.81
C PHE A 579 1.12 -1.68 2.78
N ALA A 580 1.49 -0.48 3.25
CA ALA A 580 1.97 0.58 2.37
C ALA A 580 3.25 1.26 2.87
N ILE A 581 4.17 1.61 1.96
CA ILE A 581 5.44 2.24 2.29
C ILE A 581 5.89 3.35 1.32
N GLY A 582 6.49 4.41 1.87
CA GLY A 582 7.27 5.41 1.13
C GLY A 582 8.78 5.29 1.32
N ILE A 583 9.55 6.08 0.57
CA ILE A 583 11.01 6.14 0.69
C ILE A 583 11.37 7.16 1.76
N ARG A 584 11.86 6.67 2.90
CA ARG A 584 12.33 7.53 3.99
C ARG A 584 13.74 8.06 3.71
N PRO A 585 13.99 9.38 3.76
CA PRO A 585 15.30 10.01 3.58
C PRO A 585 16.19 9.82 4.83
N PHE A 586 16.45 8.58 5.24
CA PHE A 586 17.21 8.28 6.47
C PHE A 586 18.70 8.62 6.32
N VAL A 587 19.27 8.25 5.18
CA VAL A 587 20.71 8.36 4.90
C VAL A 587 21.04 9.33 3.77
N SER A 588 20.03 9.86 3.07
CA SER A 588 20.16 10.75 1.92
C SER A 588 19.09 11.85 1.97
N PRO A 589 19.24 12.96 1.24
CA PRO A 589 18.19 13.98 1.05
C PRO A 589 17.09 13.55 0.06
N ILE A 590 17.09 12.29 -0.38
CA ILE A 590 16.15 11.73 -1.35
C ILE A 590 15.12 10.93 -0.57
N GLY A 591 13.85 11.29 -0.73
CA GLY A 591 12.72 10.58 -0.17
C GLY A 591 11.49 10.69 -1.07
N ALA A 592 10.42 10.00 -0.70
CA ALA A 592 9.12 10.11 -1.34
C ALA A 592 8.04 9.58 -0.40
N SER A 593 6.90 10.27 -0.33
CA SER A 593 5.72 9.75 0.36
C SER A 593 5.19 8.48 -0.32
N GLY A 594 4.60 7.57 0.47
CA GLY A 594 4.09 6.29 -0.01
C GLY A 594 2.72 6.37 -0.67
N GLY A 595 2.13 5.20 -0.88
CA GLY A 595 0.82 5.00 -1.49
C GLY A 595 -0.27 4.58 -0.50
N ILE A 596 -1.32 3.94 -1.04
CA ILE A 596 -2.40 3.30 -0.27
C ILE A 596 -2.43 1.82 -0.60
N GLY A 597 -2.24 0.99 0.43
CA GLY A 597 -2.38 -0.47 0.34
C GLY A 597 -3.65 -0.90 1.05
N ALA A 598 -4.41 -1.81 0.44
CA ALA A 598 -5.67 -2.29 0.98
C ALA A 598 -5.84 -3.81 0.76
N LEU A 599 -6.18 -4.54 1.82
CA LEU A 599 -6.81 -5.86 1.73
C LEU A 599 -8.24 -5.68 2.23
N ILE A 600 -9.21 -6.07 1.40
CA ILE A 600 -10.64 -5.99 1.68
C ILE A 600 -11.17 -7.41 1.61
N ASP A 601 -11.65 -7.93 2.73
CA ASP A 601 -12.43 -9.15 2.81
C ASP A 601 -13.86 -8.78 3.20
N MET A 602 -14.84 -9.51 2.70
CA MET A 602 -16.25 -9.23 2.95
C MET A 602 -16.96 -10.29 3.78
N GLN A 603 -16.60 -11.58 3.64
CA GLN A 603 -17.35 -12.69 4.22
C GLN A 603 -16.46 -13.92 4.29
N GLY A 604 -16.31 -14.51 5.47
CA GLY A 604 -15.57 -15.74 5.59
C GLY A 604 -15.39 -16.23 7.00
N ASN A 605 -14.49 -17.17 7.20
CA ASN A 605 -13.82 -17.40 8.48
C ASN A 605 -12.35 -17.60 8.15
N ASP A 606 -11.61 -16.52 8.21
CA ASP A 606 -10.39 -16.36 7.43
C ASP A 606 -9.14 -16.45 8.29
N TYR A 607 -8.07 -16.90 7.65
CA TYR A 607 -6.76 -17.03 8.28
C TYR A 607 -5.75 -16.07 7.67
N TYR A 608 -5.39 -15.05 8.42
CA TYR A 608 -4.38 -14.08 8.04
C TYR A 608 -3.05 -14.37 8.74
N ILE A 609 -2.07 -14.88 7.99
CA ILE A 609 -0.73 -15.17 8.49
C ILE A 609 0.29 -14.24 7.83
N GLY A 610 0.77 -13.28 8.60
CA GLY A 610 1.89 -12.41 8.26
C GLY A 610 3.04 -12.57 9.24
N ASP A 611 4.14 -11.86 9.00
CA ASP A 611 5.25 -11.76 9.94
C ASP A 611 5.56 -10.29 10.20
N TYR A 612 6.61 -9.71 9.59
CA TYR A 612 6.94 -8.32 9.80
C TYR A 612 6.33 -7.42 8.71
N PHE A 613 5.71 -6.30 9.14
CA PHE A 613 5.05 -5.32 8.28
C PHE A 613 3.86 -5.93 7.54
N ALA A 614 2.79 -6.30 8.26
CA ALA A 614 1.62 -6.92 7.65
C ALA A 614 0.31 -6.43 8.29
N GLN A 615 -0.82 -6.80 7.68
CA GLN A 615 -2.16 -6.64 8.25
C GLN A 615 -2.50 -5.16 8.52
N GLY A 616 -2.61 -4.40 7.44
CA GLY A 616 -3.03 -2.99 7.48
C GLY A 616 -2.01 -2.04 8.10
N SER A 617 -0.74 -2.43 8.24
CA SER A 617 0.30 -1.55 8.78
C SER A 617 0.89 -0.61 7.72
N SER A 618 1.67 0.39 8.13
CA SER A 618 2.19 1.41 7.23
C SER A 618 3.56 1.94 7.61
N TYR A 619 4.28 2.53 6.64
CA TYR A 619 5.58 3.13 6.86
C TYR A 619 5.82 4.37 5.97
N TRP A 620 6.15 5.52 6.57
CA TRP A 620 6.54 6.77 5.88
C TRP A 620 5.51 7.37 4.90
N TYR A 621 4.67 8.28 5.40
CA TYR A 621 3.65 9.03 4.65
C TYR A 621 2.82 8.14 3.70
N SER A 622 2.39 6.99 4.20
CA SER A 622 1.56 6.02 3.51
C SER A 622 0.35 5.64 4.35
N LEU A 623 -0.66 5.07 3.71
CA LEU A 623 -1.86 4.53 4.37
C LEU A 623 -1.95 3.02 4.11
N GLY A 624 -1.94 2.22 5.17
CA GLY A 624 -2.21 0.78 5.10
C GLY A 624 -3.59 0.45 5.68
N ILE A 625 -4.32 -0.45 5.03
CA ILE A 625 -5.68 -0.84 5.40
C ILE A 625 -5.83 -2.36 5.27
N LEU A 626 -6.23 -3.02 6.35
CA LEU A 626 -6.91 -4.32 6.28
C LEU A 626 -8.32 -4.08 6.79
N HIS A 627 -9.33 -4.48 6.02
CA HIS A 627 -10.73 -4.36 6.39
C HIS A 627 -11.44 -5.67 6.13
N ASP A 628 -11.74 -6.36 7.21
CA ASP A 628 -12.62 -7.53 7.23
C ASP A 628 -14.03 -7.08 7.62
N MET A 629 -15.06 -7.61 6.96
CA MET A 629 -16.44 -7.20 7.19
C MET A 629 -17.29 -8.21 7.95
N ASN A 630 -16.92 -9.51 8.00
CA ASN A 630 -17.73 -10.54 8.65
C ASN A 630 -17.03 -11.91 8.66
N GLY A 631 -16.85 -12.50 9.83
CA GLY A 631 -16.34 -13.85 9.97
C GLY A 631 -15.87 -14.18 11.37
N ASP A 632 -15.65 -15.45 11.73
CA ASP A 632 -14.87 -15.78 12.93
C ASP A 632 -13.38 -15.94 12.52
N ASP A 633 -12.60 -14.86 12.58
CA ASP A 633 -11.32 -14.72 11.89
C ASP A 633 -10.10 -14.89 12.80
N THR A 634 -8.96 -15.25 12.19
CA THR A 634 -7.69 -15.44 12.89
C THR A 634 -6.56 -14.66 12.27
N TYR A 635 -6.02 -13.71 13.03
CA TYR A 635 -4.90 -12.84 12.63
C TYR A 635 -3.62 -13.21 13.38
N ILE A 636 -2.62 -13.71 12.66
CA ILE A 636 -1.31 -14.07 13.21
C ILE A 636 -0.21 -13.22 12.57
N ALA A 637 0.57 -12.52 13.39
CA ALA A 637 1.71 -11.73 12.92
C ALA A 637 2.93 -11.73 13.86
N GLY A 638 4.05 -11.19 13.37
CA GLY A 638 5.30 -11.07 14.12
C GLY A 638 5.48 -9.71 14.80
N ARG A 639 5.68 -8.67 13.99
CA ARG A 639 6.02 -7.31 14.45
C ARG A 639 5.64 -6.25 13.42
N TYR A 640 5.35 -5.03 13.85
CA TYR A 640 4.94 -3.95 12.93
C TYR A 640 3.69 -4.32 12.14
N ALA A 641 2.71 -4.92 12.81
CA ALA A 641 1.53 -5.50 12.17
C ALA A 641 0.21 -5.12 12.86
N GLN A 642 -0.91 -5.55 12.29
CA GLN A 642 -2.26 -5.38 12.85
C GLN A 642 -2.58 -3.89 13.09
N GLY A 643 -2.61 -3.13 12.00
CA GLY A 643 -2.94 -1.71 12.02
C GLY A 643 -1.86 -0.81 12.63
N ALA A 644 -0.60 -1.24 12.68
CA ALA A 644 0.48 -0.41 13.19
C ALA A 644 0.86 0.73 12.23
N GLY A 645 0.86 1.97 12.70
CA GLY A 645 1.37 3.12 11.98
C GLY A 645 2.82 3.42 12.37
N VAL A 646 3.75 3.41 11.41
CA VAL A 646 5.18 3.55 11.68
C VAL A 646 5.80 4.74 10.94
N HIS A 647 6.52 5.61 11.66
CA HIS A 647 7.28 6.74 11.09
C HIS A 647 6.44 7.70 10.26
N THR A 648 5.56 8.49 10.90
CA THR A 648 4.71 9.50 10.21
C THR A 648 3.88 8.87 9.07
N SER A 649 3.18 7.78 9.37
CA SER A 649 2.25 7.09 8.46
C SER A 649 0.98 6.68 9.22
N ALA A 650 -0.03 6.17 8.52
CA ALA A 650 -1.28 5.72 9.10
C ALA A 650 -1.58 4.26 8.73
N GLY A 651 -1.78 3.40 9.72
CA GLY A 651 -2.14 2.00 9.54
C GLY A 651 -3.44 1.69 10.26
N THR A 652 -4.30 0.88 9.66
CA THR A 652 -5.52 0.40 10.29
C THR A 652 -5.81 -1.06 9.96
N LEU A 653 -6.23 -1.82 10.98
CA LEU A 653 -6.96 -3.07 10.84
C LEU A 653 -8.37 -2.80 11.37
N ILE A 654 -9.38 -3.07 10.56
CA ILE A 654 -10.80 -2.95 10.93
C ILE A 654 -11.44 -4.31 10.70
N ASP A 655 -12.07 -4.82 11.75
CA ASP A 655 -12.89 -6.03 11.74
C ASP A 655 -14.30 -5.65 12.19
N GLU A 656 -15.31 -5.94 11.37
CA GLU A 656 -16.67 -5.44 11.58
C GLU A 656 -17.58 -6.36 12.42
N ASP A 657 -17.42 -7.69 12.33
CA ASP A 657 -18.32 -8.65 12.97
C ASP A 657 -17.69 -10.05 13.03
N GLY A 658 -17.69 -10.69 14.20
CA GLY A 658 -17.00 -11.95 14.36
C GLY A 658 -16.80 -12.41 15.79
N ASN A 659 -16.04 -13.49 15.99
CA ASN A 659 -15.39 -13.78 17.27
C ASN A 659 -13.92 -14.07 17.01
N ASP A 660 -13.12 -13.01 17.05
CA ASP A 660 -11.84 -13.02 16.35
C ASP A 660 -10.66 -13.26 17.29
N SER A 661 -9.55 -13.71 16.70
CA SER A 661 -8.32 -14.01 17.42
C SER A 661 -7.13 -13.24 16.85
N TYR A 662 -6.57 -12.32 17.63
CA TYR A 662 -5.43 -11.49 17.26
C TYR A 662 -4.15 -11.91 18.01
N ILE A 663 -3.21 -12.53 17.30
CA ILE A 663 -1.98 -13.10 17.87
C ILE A 663 -0.75 -12.42 17.28
N VAL A 664 0.10 -11.88 18.16
CA VAL A 664 1.40 -11.30 17.79
C VAL A 664 2.53 -11.95 18.60
N THR A 665 3.52 -12.51 17.91
CA THR A 665 4.62 -13.23 18.56
C THR A 665 5.66 -12.32 19.22
N PHE A 666 5.79 -11.05 18.78
CA PHE A 666 6.79 -10.12 19.34
C PHE A 666 6.25 -8.77 19.83
N GLY A 667 5.72 -7.89 18.96
CA GLY A 667 5.34 -6.53 19.40
C GLY A 667 5.25 -5.43 18.35
N VAL A 668 5.20 -4.16 18.78
CA VAL A 668 5.01 -2.97 17.91
C VAL A 668 3.85 -3.19 16.93
N SER A 669 2.72 -3.66 17.44
CA SER A 669 1.60 -4.16 16.63
C SER A 669 0.27 -3.78 17.30
N GLN A 670 -0.86 -4.29 16.81
CA GLN A 670 -2.19 -4.12 17.43
C GLN A 670 -2.50 -2.64 17.70
N GLY A 671 -2.69 -1.88 16.62
CA GLY A 671 -3.03 -0.46 16.68
C GLY A 671 -1.91 0.41 17.26
N MET A 672 -0.64 0.04 17.08
CA MET A 672 0.49 0.79 17.62
C MET A 672 0.79 2.06 16.81
N GLY A 673 0.92 3.21 17.49
CA GLY A 673 1.43 4.46 16.90
C GLY A 673 2.92 4.68 17.16
N TYR A 674 3.81 4.36 16.23
CA TYR A 674 5.26 4.42 16.41
C TYR A 674 5.92 5.59 15.65
N ASP A 675 6.69 6.44 16.35
CA ASP A 675 7.44 7.58 15.78
C ASP A 675 6.56 8.48 14.89
N PHE A 676 5.62 9.20 15.52
CA PHE A 676 4.61 10.02 14.85
C PHE A 676 3.65 9.24 13.92
N GLY A 677 3.60 7.92 14.03
CA GLY A 677 2.62 7.09 13.33
C GLY A 677 1.26 7.09 14.00
N ILE A 678 0.23 6.83 13.20
CA ILE A 678 -1.16 6.64 13.61
C ILE A 678 -1.49 5.17 13.39
N GLY A 679 -1.68 4.40 14.45
CA GLY A 679 -2.05 2.99 14.36
C GLY A 679 -3.40 2.74 15.00
N VAL A 680 -4.26 1.98 14.33
CA VAL A 680 -5.57 1.56 14.85
C VAL A 680 -5.83 0.09 14.56
N LEU A 681 -6.21 -0.64 15.60
CA LEU A 681 -6.94 -1.90 15.48
C LEU A 681 -8.34 -1.63 16.01
N ALA A 682 -9.35 -1.83 15.18
CA ALA A 682 -10.74 -1.65 15.53
C ALA A 682 -11.52 -2.93 15.27
N ASP A 683 -12.07 -3.48 16.32
CA ASP A 683 -12.96 -4.63 16.31
C ASP A 683 -14.34 -4.15 16.79
N ILE A 684 -15.36 -4.39 15.98
CA ILE A 684 -16.65 -3.70 16.10
C ILE A 684 -17.72 -4.57 16.74
N HIS A 685 -17.69 -5.89 16.58
CA HIS A 685 -18.68 -6.79 17.13
C HIS A 685 -18.06 -8.15 17.42
N GLY A 686 -18.39 -8.75 18.57
CA GLY A 686 -17.86 -10.07 18.90
C GLY A 686 -17.42 -10.29 20.34
N ASP A 687 -17.04 -11.53 20.66
CA ASP A 687 -16.29 -11.88 21.88
C ASP A 687 -14.85 -12.29 21.51
N ASN A 688 -13.99 -11.28 21.37
CA ASN A 688 -12.69 -11.43 20.70
C ASN A 688 -11.54 -11.68 21.67
N SER A 689 -10.46 -12.27 21.19
CA SER A 689 -9.27 -12.60 21.98
C SER A 689 -8.01 -11.94 21.45
N TYR A 690 -7.17 -11.44 22.36
CA TYR A 690 -5.96 -10.70 21.98
C TYR A 690 -4.74 -11.23 22.72
N GLN A 691 -3.74 -11.67 21.97
CA GLN A 691 -2.42 -12.04 22.45
C GLN A 691 -1.37 -11.07 21.87
N GLY A 692 -0.91 -10.15 22.71
CA GLY A 692 0.03 -9.10 22.34
C GLY A 692 1.39 -9.22 23.03
N GLY A 693 2.42 -8.73 22.35
CA GLY A 693 3.79 -8.62 22.88
C GLY A 693 4.15 -7.20 23.35
N ILE A 694 5.42 -6.80 23.22
CA ILE A 694 5.88 -5.47 23.67
C ILE A 694 5.34 -4.36 22.76
N LEU A 695 4.94 -3.20 23.30
CA LEU A 695 4.41 -2.10 22.50
C LEU A 695 3.23 -2.54 21.59
N SER A 696 2.28 -3.28 22.16
CA SER A 696 1.03 -3.70 21.52
C SER A 696 -0.18 -3.15 22.28
N GLY A 697 -1.39 -3.42 21.80
CA GLY A 697 -2.61 -3.09 22.53
C GLY A 697 -2.94 -1.60 22.52
N GLY A 698 -2.79 -0.96 21.37
CA GLY A 698 -3.00 0.48 21.20
C GLY A 698 -1.89 1.33 21.80
N ALA A 699 -0.67 0.80 21.99
CA ALA A 699 0.44 1.58 22.54
C ALA A 699 0.92 2.69 21.58
N ALA A 700 1.72 3.64 22.08
CA ALA A 700 2.33 4.66 21.23
C ALA A 700 3.68 5.17 21.74
N THR A 701 4.52 5.66 20.83
CA THR A 701 5.81 6.30 21.15
C THR A 701 6.03 7.56 20.31
N CYS A 702 6.91 8.45 20.80
CA CYS A 702 7.48 9.54 19.98
C CYS A 702 6.43 10.39 19.22
N GLY A 703 5.40 10.89 19.91
CA GLY A 703 4.35 11.69 19.28
C GLY A 703 3.38 10.92 18.39
N GLY A 704 3.42 9.59 18.40
CA GLY A 704 2.44 8.74 17.72
C GLY A 704 1.11 8.65 18.47
N ILE A 705 0.08 8.18 17.76
CA ILE A 705 -1.23 7.84 18.32
C ILE A 705 -1.51 6.38 18.01
N GLY A 706 -1.72 5.59 19.05
CA GLY A 706 -2.07 4.18 18.95
C GLY A 706 -3.41 3.92 19.61
N ILE A 707 -4.25 3.11 18.98
CA ILE A 707 -5.58 2.80 19.46
C ILE A 707 -5.88 1.33 19.21
N LEU A 708 -6.25 0.61 20.27
CA LEU A 708 -7.01 -0.63 20.15
C LEU A 708 -8.41 -0.34 20.68
N TYR A 709 -9.38 -0.51 19.79
CA TYR A 709 -10.79 -0.38 20.08
C TYR A 709 -11.46 -1.73 19.86
N ASP A 710 -12.10 -2.25 20.91
CA ASP A 710 -13.02 -3.39 20.82
C ASP A 710 -14.36 -2.89 21.33
N ARG A 711 -15.40 -2.88 20.50
CA ARG A 711 -16.69 -2.28 20.90
C ARG A 711 -17.34 -2.99 22.08
N ASP A 712 -17.38 -4.31 22.04
CA ASP A 712 -18.27 -5.13 22.87
C ASP A 712 -17.60 -5.51 24.19
N SER A 713 -16.32 -5.93 24.17
CA SER A 713 -15.62 -6.43 25.35
C SER A 713 -14.10 -6.35 25.25
N LEU A 714 -13.43 -6.05 26.37
CA LEU A 714 -11.95 -6.16 26.48
C LEU A 714 -11.55 -7.22 27.52
N ASP A 715 -12.42 -8.20 27.77
CA ASP A 715 -12.26 -9.15 28.88
C ASP A 715 -11.25 -10.26 28.59
N ASN A 716 -11.01 -10.60 27.30
CA ASN A 716 -10.16 -11.72 26.86
C ASN A 716 -8.75 -11.27 26.39
N LEU A 717 -8.10 -10.39 27.16
CA LEU A 717 -6.74 -9.93 26.90
C LEU A 717 -5.69 -10.89 27.53
N ILE A 718 -5.01 -11.69 26.70
CA ILE A 718 -3.96 -12.62 27.14
C ILE A 718 -2.60 -11.89 27.21
N ARG A 719 -2.00 -11.85 28.41
CA ARG A 719 -0.76 -11.10 28.71
C ARG A 719 0.40 -12.05 29.04
N GLU A 720 1.15 -12.50 28.04
CA GLU A 720 2.29 -13.41 28.26
C GLU A 720 3.61 -12.69 28.58
N ARG A 721 3.77 -11.44 28.10
CA ARG A 721 4.81 -10.49 28.53
C ARG A 721 4.08 -9.20 28.90
N SER A 722 4.63 -8.37 29.81
CA SER A 722 4.01 -7.09 30.13
C SER A 722 3.68 -6.39 28.81
N TRP A 723 2.38 -6.11 28.59
CA TRP A 723 1.94 -5.15 27.58
C TRP A 723 2.56 -3.82 28.00
N ASP A 724 3.84 -3.66 27.69
CA ASP A 724 4.67 -2.64 28.30
C ASP A 724 4.19 -1.35 27.67
N THR A 725 3.46 -0.62 28.51
CA THR A 725 2.85 0.67 28.21
C THR A 725 3.98 1.64 27.97
N GLY A 726 4.49 1.67 26.73
CA GLY A 726 5.51 2.59 26.21
C GLY A 726 6.59 3.01 27.21
N THR A 727 7.78 2.43 27.15
CA THR A 727 8.94 3.11 27.75
C THR A 727 9.01 4.54 27.19
N PRO A 728 9.10 5.59 28.04
CA PRO A 728 9.30 6.94 27.56
C PRO A 728 10.51 6.98 26.64
N ASP A 729 10.30 7.45 25.41
CA ASP A 729 11.39 7.78 24.51
C ASP A 729 11.37 9.29 24.23
N ASP A 730 12.00 10.03 25.13
CA ASP A 730 12.21 11.48 25.00
C ASP A 730 13.11 11.84 23.83
N SER A 731 13.71 10.86 23.12
CA SER A 731 14.62 11.13 22.00
C SER A 731 13.95 11.86 20.83
N CYS A 732 12.61 11.90 20.79
CA CYS A 732 11.81 12.55 19.76
C CYS A 732 11.28 13.94 20.17
N GLY A 733 11.27 14.26 21.47
CA GLY A 733 10.75 15.51 22.04
C GLY A 733 9.24 15.70 21.84
N ALA A 734 8.46 14.62 21.93
CA ALA A 734 6.99 14.60 21.90
C ALA A 734 6.46 13.32 22.56
N TYR A 735 5.38 13.41 23.34
CA TYR A 735 4.73 12.27 24.02
C TYR A 735 3.83 11.48 23.06
N GLY A 736 3.94 10.14 23.08
CA GLY A 736 3.00 9.26 22.38
C GLY A 736 1.71 9.06 23.19
N PHE A 737 0.59 8.87 22.49
CA PHE A 737 -0.71 8.59 23.08
C PHE A 737 -1.24 7.23 22.65
N GLY A 738 -1.17 6.26 23.56
CA GLY A 738 -1.85 4.99 23.39
C GLY A 738 -3.23 5.01 24.04
N ILE A 739 -4.20 4.32 23.44
CA ILE A 739 -5.57 4.22 23.92
C ILE A 739 -6.04 2.78 23.76
N LEU A 740 -6.56 2.21 24.85
CA LEU A 740 -7.25 0.93 24.84
C LEU A 740 -8.66 1.15 25.36
N MET A 741 -9.68 0.89 24.56
CA MET A 741 -11.06 1.26 24.91
C MET A 741 -12.14 0.37 24.27
N ASN A 742 -13.34 0.43 24.86
CA ASN A 742 -14.59 -0.07 24.32
C ASN A 742 -15.70 1.00 24.42
N ASP A 743 -16.93 0.67 24.01
CA ASP A 743 -18.07 1.61 24.04
C ASP A 743 -18.45 2.09 25.46
N LYS A 744 -18.03 1.37 26.51
CA LYS A 744 -18.43 1.62 27.90
C LYS A 744 -17.33 2.25 28.75
N SER A 745 -16.07 2.01 28.41
CA SER A 745 -14.91 2.28 29.27
C SER A 745 -13.61 2.22 28.49
N GLY A 746 -12.52 2.71 29.07
CA GLY A 746 -11.19 2.60 28.46
C GLY A 746 -10.10 3.08 29.38
N ARG A 747 -8.86 3.01 28.90
CA ARG A 747 -7.67 3.51 29.59
C ARG A 747 -6.73 4.21 28.61
N ILE A 748 -6.12 5.29 29.09
CA ILE A 748 -5.04 5.96 28.38
C ILE A 748 -3.71 5.29 28.74
N ILE A 749 -2.98 4.90 27.72
CA ILE A 749 -1.64 4.32 27.77
C ILE A 749 -0.67 5.40 27.27
N GLN A 750 -0.33 6.36 28.13
CA GLN A 750 0.66 7.37 27.79
C GLN A 750 2.07 6.86 28.14
N SER A 751 3.06 7.16 27.30
CA SER A 751 4.46 7.04 27.70
C SER A 751 4.72 8.02 28.86
N VAL A 752 4.89 7.52 30.07
CA VAL A 752 5.16 8.33 31.28
C VAL A 752 6.67 8.43 31.48
N GLU A 753 7.17 9.62 31.85
CA GLU A 753 8.59 9.93 32.15
C GLU A 753 9.33 8.91 33.02
#